data_AF-A0A957AMD3-F1
#
_entry.id   AF-A0A957AMD3-F1
#
_cell.length_a   1.000
_cell.length_b   1.000
_cell.length_c   1.000
_cell.angle_alpha   90.00
_cell.angle_beta   90.00
_cell.angle_gamma   90.00
#
_symmetry.space_group_name_H-M   'P 1'
#
loop_
_entity.id
_entity.type
_entity.pdbx_description
1 polymer ?
#
loop_
_entity_poly.entity_id
_entity_poly.type
_entity_poly.pdbx_seq_one_letter_code
_entity_poly.pdbx_strand_id
1 'polypeptide(L)'
;MRRTIKPDMGQGITRRRFLQGTAALMGGLALRRTQPAAAFRLGPLTQTSTAVNVMDTAYGAKGDGRTNDRDAFQAAIDAAIAAQLPLLIPQPPQFYRIVLDPNHTRLLVDGDLAVVGEGRGTTTLRFTVQTTAAGQNYAAFFVAGGVNFQMADLRLEEDLHQSVEQFEFAGVFFESSASDSACLVEGVDIEGFTHCLYSPSSGTDSADGELFLAVRDCDLHPWWTFCIAFWTVPGGHKRLHIYDSFLHDNQNGHLVYCHPHNSVHVENTRFDGASSWAFHFQGSEVAGDPEYQRFLGCWFGPRNAQGLITQDRATVATQVEVRNCMFEGQPSIQIRSDIVIDGCYFTTSKDATRTTTFIGAYSNAPWRAMIRNCIFAPRSNVLPQVDLRLENIDVTLENCQFYNQGSGTLLTLGSGALNRYVVRDCVFYNRPDNASQSITIEVDSGQTLIDNCRFFGRSTGDRGVIVLLSSDFGPTDDTLLQIDNSIFQNVSGGTLFFANMTTSNSWTGKFSGENNRVVNLQTGKPLLVVEPAAAVFGRLAPVAEPAPTSLPAAPTMVISSNYNAYEVLGTADVSAIHWWTEDGLSDSLFSGAMTLTATVPFALVSGGNIRLAGGAARRDVAAGGSVRLTYDSAQGFWSEG
;
A
#
# COMPACT_ATOMS: atom_id res chain seq x y z
N MET A 1 4.93 3.53 65.64
CA MET A 1 6.29 3.16 65.20
C MET A 1 6.22 1.93 64.29
N ARG A 2 6.27 2.10 62.98
CA ARG A 2 6.52 1.02 62.01
C ARG A 2 7.53 1.56 61.01
N ARG A 3 8.71 0.92 60.98
CA ARG A 3 9.80 1.21 60.05
C ARG A 3 9.39 0.76 58.65
N THR A 4 9.43 1.68 57.70
CA THR A 4 9.42 1.38 56.26
C THR A 4 10.81 0.87 55.89
N ILE A 5 10.92 -0.39 55.49
CA ILE A 5 12.10 -0.92 54.79
C ILE A 5 11.82 -0.70 53.31
N LYS A 6 12.61 0.15 52.65
CA LYS A 6 12.68 0.19 51.18
C LYS A 6 13.43 -1.07 50.71
N PRO A 7 12.94 -1.82 49.72
CA PRO A 7 13.79 -2.76 49.00
C PRO A 7 14.84 -1.96 48.22
N ASP A 8 16.09 -2.42 48.30
CA ASP A 8 17.20 -1.94 47.48
C ASP A 8 16.82 -2.09 46.00
N MET A 9 16.82 -0.96 45.27
CA MET A 9 16.85 -0.98 43.82
C MET A 9 18.25 -1.44 43.39
N GLY A 10 18.36 -2.71 43.01
CA GLY A 10 19.52 -3.20 42.27
C GLY A 10 19.76 -2.30 41.07
N GLN A 11 21.00 -1.82 40.91
CA GLN A 11 21.40 -0.98 39.78
C GLN A 11 21.38 -1.80 38.49
N GLY A 12 20.23 -1.85 37.81
CA GLY A 12 20.10 -2.37 36.46
C GLY A 12 20.79 -1.47 35.43
N ILE A 13 21.21 -2.07 34.32
CA ILE A 13 21.80 -1.35 33.18
C ILE A 13 20.71 -0.46 32.58
N THR A 14 20.84 0.86 32.73
CA THR A 14 19.85 1.81 32.17
C THR A 14 19.76 1.70 30.64
N ARG A 15 18.55 1.86 30.06
CA ARG A 15 18.27 1.91 28.59
C ARG A 15 19.29 2.72 27.77
N ARG A 16 19.82 3.82 28.35
CA ARG A 16 20.84 4.67 27.73
C ARG A 16 22.24 4.02 27.69
N ARG A 17 22.60 3.23 28.72
CA ARG A 17 23.85 2.45 28.75
C ARG A 17 23.78 1.21 27.85
N PHE A 18 22.62 0.57 27.73
CA PHE A 18 22.40 -0.54 26.78
C PHE A 18 22.61 -0.09 25.32
N LEU A 19 21.99 1.04 24.92
CA LEU A 19 22.17 1.62 23.58
C LEU A 19 23.54 2.27 23.33
N GLN A 20 24.32 2.60 24.38
CA GLN A 20 25.66 3.17 24.25
C GLN A 20 26.77 2.10 24.32
N GLY A 21 26.52 0.97 25.00
CA GLY A 21 27.42 -0.18 25.04
C GLY A 21 27.55 -0.87 23.68
N THR A 22 26.47 -0.92 22.91
CA THR A 22 26.44 -1.42 21.52
C THR A 22 27.33 -0.63 20.58
N ALA A 23 27.35 0.70 20.67
CA ALA A 23 28.25 1.53 19.85
C ALA A 23 29.74 1.33 20.19
N ALA A 24 30.07 1.00 21.45
CA ALA A 24 31.46 0.82 21.90
C ALA A 24 32.04 -0.56 21.56
N LEU A 25 31.24 -1.64 21.63
CA LEU A 25 31.66 -2.99 21.23
C LEU A 25 31.72 -3.15 19.71
N MET A 26 30.76 -2.60 18.96
CA MET A 26 30.77 -2.59 17.48
C MET A 26 31.93 -1.75 16.92
N GLY A 27 32.23 -0.60 17.54
CA GLY A 27 33.39 0.23 17.16
C GLY A 27 34.73 -0.46 17.35
N GLY A 28 34.87 -1.33 18.36
CA GLY A 28 36.10 -2.08 18.64
C GLY A 28 36.38 -3.24 17.67
N LEU A 29 35.32 -3.88 17.14
CA LEU A 29 35.43 -4.99 16.19
C LEU A 29 35.53 -4.53 14.72
N ALA A 30 34.87 -3.42 14.35
CA ALA A 30 34.95 -2.84 13.00
C ALA A 30 36.32 -2.20 12.67
N LEU A 31 37.12 -1.80 13.68
CA LEU A 31 38.44 -1.17 13.51
C LEU A 31 39.57 -2.15 13.14
N ARG A 32 39.31 -3.45 12.96
CA ARG A 32 40.34 -4.43 12.56
C ARG A 32 40.60 -4.55 11.06
N ARG A 33 39.86 -3.85 10.19
CA ARG A 33 40.02 -3.98 8.72
C ARG A 33 40.63 -2.81 7.96
N THR A 34 41.10 -1.75 8.62
CA THR A 34 41.92 -0.73 7.93
C THR A 34 43.03 -0.15 8.85
N GLN A 35 44.26 -0.13 8.35
CA GLN A 35 45.38 0.67 8.89
C GLN A 35 46.12 1.32 7.71
N PRO A 36 46.86 2.46 7.87
CA PRO A 36 47.46 2.94 9.12
C PRO A 36 47.32 4.45 9.47
N ALA A 37 47.82 4.78 10.67
CA ALA A 37 48.37 6.05 11.17
C ALA A 37 47.45 7.12 11.81
N ALA A 38 47.23 6.99 13.13
CA ALA A 38 47.64 8.01 14.13
C ALA A 38 47.54 7.41 15.55
N ALA A 39 48.59 7.59 16.34
CA ALA A 39 48.79 6.92 17.62
C ALA A 39 47.98 7.53 18.77
N PHE A 40 47.28 6.69 19.53
CA PHE A 40 46.99 6.91 20.95
C PHE A 40 47.57 5.73 21.74
N ARG A 41 48.62 6.01 22.52
CA ARG A 41 49.21 5.07 23.47
C ARG A 41 48.30 4.98 24.69
N LEU A 42 47.75 3.79 24.93
CA LEU A 42 47.29 3.37 26.26
C LEU A 42 48.11 2.14 26.66
N GLY A 43 48.58 2.13 27.90
CA GLY A 43 49.49 1.13 28.46
C GLY A 43 48.88 -0.28 28.54
N PRO A 44 49.65 -1.28 28.99
CA PRO A 44 49.25 -2.68 28.94
C PRO A 44 48.04 -2.93 29.85
N LEU A 45 46.90 -3.21 29.23
CA LEU A 45 45.70 -3.71 29.89
C LEU A 45 45.92 -5.19 30.23
N THR A 46 45.97 -5.48 31.52
CA THR A 46 45.76 -6.81 32.09
C THR A 46 44.46 -7.42 31.54
N GLN A 47 44.54 -8.64 30.99
CA GLN A 47 43.42 -9.42 30.46
C GLN A 47 42.36 -9.69 31.54
N THR A 48 41.35 -8.83 31.63
CA THR A 48 40.03 -9.22 32.12
C THR A 48 39.21 -9.69 30.92
N SER A 49 38.73 -10.94 30.93
CA SER A 49 37.87 -11.45 29.86
C SER A 49 36.62 -10.57 29.77
N THR A 50 36.39 -9.95 28.61
CA THR A 50 35.30 -9.01 28.38
C THR A 50 34.00 -9.70 27.91
N ALA A 51 33.99 -11.03 27.80
CA ALA A 51 32.87 -11.86 27.41
C ALA A 51 33.05 -13.30 27.93
N VAL A 52 31.97 -14.06 28.01
CA VAL A 52 31.99 -15.52 28.21
C VAL A 52 32.07 -16.17 26.83
N ASN A 53 33.11 -16.97 26.56
CA ASN A 53 33.28 -17.64 25.27
C ASN A 53 32.80 -19.09 25.36
N VAL A 54 31.85 -19.50 24.51
CA VAL A 54 31.29 -20.87 24.50
C VAL A 54 32.35 -21.98 24.29
N MET A 55 33.49 -21.66 23.68
CA MET A 55 34.60 -22.59 23.46
C MET A 55 35.62 -22.66 24.60
N ASP A 56 35.51 -21.79 25.61
CA ASP A 56 36.40 -21.85 26.78
C ASP A 56 36.34 -23.23 27.42
N THR A 57 37.45 -23.68 28.00
CA THR A 57 37.57 -25.04 28.57
C THR A 57 36.50 -25.34 29.64
N ALA A 58 35.94 -24.30 30.27
CA ALA A 58 34.85 -24.42 31.24
C ALA A 58 33.51 -24.88 30.63
N TYR A 59 33.25 -24.61 29.36
CA TYR A 59 31.98 -24.92 28.67
C TYR A 59 32.19 -25.94 27.54
N GLY A 60 33.26 -25.76 26.75
CA GLY A 60 33.81 -26.80 25.89
C GLY A 60 33.09 -27.05 24.56
N ALA A 61 32.30 -26.09 24.06
CA ALA A 61 31.65 -26.21 22.75
C ALA A 61 32.67 -26.49 21.63
N LYS A 62 32.34 -27.38 20.70
CA LYS A 62 33.27 -27.86 19.66
C LYS A 62 33.05 -27.18 18.32
N GLY A 63 31.80 -26.96 17.91
CA GLY A 63 31.51 -26.39 16.59
C GLY A 63 31.98 -27.27 15.42
N ASP A 64 32.11 -28.58 15.65
CA ASP A 64 32.65 -29.55 14.68
C ASP A 64 31.56 -30.14 13.76
N GLY A 65 30.33 -29.65 13.85
CA GLY A 65 29.16 -30.12 13.11
C GLY A 65 28.61 -31.49 13.55
N ARG A 66 29.19 -32.12 14.58
CA ARG A 66 28.85 -33.48 15.02
C ARG A 66 28.47 -33.54 16.50
N THR A 67 29.31 -32.95 17.33
CA THR A 67 29.14 -32.86 18.78
C THR A 67 27.86 -32.08 19.08
N ASN A 68 27.01 -32.62 19.95
CA ASN A 68 25.87 -31.85 20.45
C ASN A 68 26.41 -30.80 21.45
N ASP A 69 26.44 -29.54 21.03
CA ASP A 69 26.98 -28.43 21.82
C ASP A 69 25.93 -27.83 22.77
N ARG A 70 24.70 -28.36 22.83
CA ARG A 70 23.57 -27.80 23.61
C ARG A 70 23.94 -27.50 25.07
N ASP A 71 24.52 -28.46 25.78
CA ASP A 71 24.82 -28.27 27.22
C ASP A 71 25.96 -27.28 27.44
N ALA A 72 26.94 -27.23 26.53
CA ALA A 72 28.01 -26.23 26.56
C ALA A 72 27.44 -24.81 26.36
N PHE A 73 26.48 -24.66 25.44
CA PHE A 73 25.78 -23.39 25.22
C PHE A 73 24.94 -22.98 26.42
N GLN A 74 24.14 -23.89 27.00
CA GLN A 74 23.35 -23.56 28.18
C GLN A 74 24.25 -23.14 29.35
N ALA A 75 25.31 -23.89 29.65
CA ALA A 75 26.24 -23.54 30.72
C ALA A 75 26.94 -22.19 30.50
N ALA A 76 27.28 -21.86 29.26
CA ALA A 76 27.88 -20.58 28.90
C ALA A 76 26.87 -19.41 29.01
N ILE A 77 25.61 -19.64 28.64
CA ILE A 77 24.51 -18.69 28.82
C ILE A 77 24.32 -18.39 30.31
N ASP A 78 24.17 -19.43 31.14
CA ASP A 78 23.96 -19.29 32.58
C ASP A 78 25.12 -18.50 33.23
N ALA A 79 26.35 -18.78 32.80
CA ALA A 79 27.53 -18.07 33.29
C ALA A 79 27.60 -16.61 32.80
N ALA A 80 27.22 -16.33 31.55
CA ALA A 80 27.17 -14.99 30.98
C ALA A 80 26.16 -14.11 31.73
N ILE A 81 24.97 -14.65 31.99
CA ILE A 81 23.92 -14.00 32.77
C ILE A 81 24.41 -13.73 34.21
N ALA A 82 24.93 -14.76 34.88
CA ALA A 82 25.42 -14.63 36.26
C ALA A 82 26.58 -13.62 36.39
N ALA A 83 27.45 -13.54 35.38
CA ALA A 83 28.56 -12.60 35.34
C ALA A 83 28.18 -11.21 34.79
N GLN A 84 26.96 -11.04 34.26
CA GLN A 84 26.52 -9.85 33.52
C GLN A 84 27.48 -9.47 32.38
N LEU A 85 27.95 -10.48 31.66
CA LEU A 85 28.86 -10.34 30.52
C LEU A 85 28.16 -10.82 29.23
N PRO A 86 28.56 -10.30 28.05
CA PRO A 86 28.12 -10.86 26.78
C PRO A 86 28.57 -12.30 26.61
N LEU A 87 27.77 -13.09 25.87
CA LEU A 87 28.15 -14.40 25.34
C LEU A 87 28.78 -14.23 23.96
N LEU A 88 30.04 -14.62 23.83
CA LEU A 88 30.76 -14.68 22.56
C LEU A 88 30.62 -16.07 21.94
N ILE A 89 30.19 -16.11 20.69
CA ILE A 89 30.13 -17.31 19.86
C ILE A 89 31.15 -17.15 18.72
N PRO A 90 32.39 -17.65 18.90
CA PRO A 90 33.43 -17.49 17.88
C PRO A 90 33.09 -18.29 16.61
N GLN A 91 33.83 -18.05 15.52
CA GLN A 91 33.70 -18.86 14.31
C GLN A 91 33.95 -20.35 14.61
N PRO A 92 32.97 -21.25 14.38
CA PRO A 92 33.17 -22.68 14.54
C PRO A 92 34.04 -23.26 13.40
N PRO A 93 34.74 -24.39 13.62
CA PRO A 93 35.38 -25.14 12.54
C PRO A 93 34.44 -25.57 11.41
N GLN A 94 33.16 -25.84 11.72
CA GLN A 94 32.09 -26.08 10.76
C GLN A 94 30.83 -25.29 11.15
N PHE A 95 30.10 -25.76 12.14
CA PHE A 95 28.93 -25.11 12.75
C PHE A 95 28.70 -25.72 14.14
N TYR A 96 28.04 -24.99 15.03
CA TYR A 96 27.61 -25.52 16.33
C TYR A 96 26.33 -26.31 16.15
N ARG A 97 26.36 -27.60 16.49
CA ARG A 97 25.19 -28.47 16.38
C ARG A 97 24.45 -28.50 17.72
N ILE A 98 23.24 -27.98 17.75
CA ILE A 98 22.39 -27.91 18.95
C ILE A 98 21.21 -28.87 18.78
N VAL A 99 21.17 -29.91 19.61
CA VAL A 99 20.06 -30.87 19.60
C VAL A 99 19.14 -30.61 20.78
N LEU A 100 17.86 -30.43 20.48
CA LEU A 100 16.78 -30.31 21.46
C LEU A 100 15.99 -31.62 21.55
N ASP A 101 15.37 -31.86 22.69
CA ASP A 101 14.56 -33.05 22.97
C ASP A 101 13.40 -32.69 23.93
N PRO A 102 12.43 -33.59 24.22
CA PRO A 102 11.29 -33.28 25.09
C PRO A 102 11.64 -32.84 26.53
N ASN A 103 12.84 -33.14 27.02
CA ASN A 103 13.33 -32.68 28.33
C ASN A 103 14.15 -31.39 28.21
N HIS A 104 14.66 -31.08 27.02
CA HIS A 104 15.50 -29.92 26.72
C HIS A 104 14.96 -29.18 25.49
N THR A 105 13.82 -28.51 25.66
CA THR A 105 13.08 -27.92 24.53
C THR A 105 13.63 -26.58 24.06
N ARG A 106 14.67 -26.04 24.71
CA ARG A 106 15.25 -24.72 24.44
C ARG A 106 16.65 -24.49 25.01
N LEU A 107 17.32 -23.46 24.50
CA LEU A 107 18.32 -22.69 25.27
C LEU A 107 17.59 -21.59 26.04
N LEU A 108 17.66 -21.63 27.37
CA LEU A 108 16.95 -20.71 28.25
C LEU A 108 17.81 -19.46 28.52
N VAL A 109 17.21 -18.29 28.33
CA VAL A 109 17.74 -16.98 28.71
C VAL A 109 16.80 -16.39 29.77
N ASP A 110 17.14 -16.56 31.04
CA ASP A 110 16.33 -16.14 32.20
C ASP A 110 16.82 -14.85 32.88
N GLY A 111 17.76 -14.16 32.25
CA GLY A 111 18.28 -12.86 32.67
C GLY A 111 18.93 -12.11 31.52
N ASP A 112 19.23 -10.82 31.73
CA ASP A 112 19.74 -9.93 30.68
C ASP A 112 20.97 -10.52 29.97
N LEU A 113 20.91 -10.61 28.64
CA LEU A 113 21.96 -11.27 27.85
C LEU A 113 22.16 -10.61 26.50
N ALA A 114 23.43 -10.46 26.12
CA ALA A 114 23.85 -10.16 24.75
C ALA A 114 24.60 -11.37 24.17
N VAL A 115 24.13 -11.88 23.04
CA VAL A 115 24.74 -12.98 22.28
C VAL A 115 25.37 -12.40 21.02
N VAL A 116 26.66 -12.62 20.82
CA VAL A 116 27.42 -12.00 19.73
C VAL A 116 28.25 -13.06 19.00
N GLY A 117 28.02 -13.20 17.69
CA GLY A 117 28.86 -13.97 16.80
C GLY A 117 30.01 -13.16 16.18
N GLU A 118 30.73 -13.75 15.23
CA GLU A 118 31.79 -13.09 14.46
C GLU A 118 31.33 -12.68 13.05
N GLY A 119 30.08 -12.98 12.68
CA GLY A 119 29.44 -12.60 11.43
C GLY A 119 28.37 -13.61 10.97
N ARG A 120 27.28 -13.14 10.36
CA ARG A 120 26.18 -13.98 9.84
C ARG A 120 26.61 -15.04 8.80
N GLY A 121 27.70 -14.80 8.07
CA GLY A 121 28.29 -15.76 7.14
C GLY A 121 29.37 -16.67 7.72
N THR A 122 29.74 -16.50 9.01
CA THR A 122 30.88 -17.19 9.63
C THR A 122 30.51 -17.93 10.91
N THR A 123 29.53 -17.44 11.67
CA THR A 123 29.07 -18.05 12.93
C THR A 123 27.69 -18.66 12.74
N THR A 124 27.63 -19.99 12.59
CA THR A 124 26.37 -20.72 12.40
C THR A 124 26.07 -21.64 13.59
N LEU A 125 24.85 -21.52 14.11
CA LEU A 125 24.24 -22.47 15.04
C LEU A 125 23.13 -23.20 14.30
N ARG A 126 23.20 -24.52 14.30
CA ARG A 126 22.26 -25.37 13.60
C ARG A 126 21.52 -26.24 14.57
N PHE A 127 20.20 -26.13 14.54
CA PHE A 127 19.30 -26.74 15.47
C PHE A 127 18.62 -27.97 14.87
N THR A 128 18.33 -28.94 15.73
CA THR A 128 17.60 -30.15 15.37
C THR A 128 16.79 -30.61 16.58
N VAL A 129 15.54 -31.00 16.36
CA VAL A 129 14.73 -31.62 17.42
C VAL A 129 14.74 -33.14 17.26
N GLN A 130 15.17 -33.85 18.30
CA GLN A 130 15.09 -35.31 18.37
C GLN A 130 13.88 -35.72 19.20
N THR A 131 12.74 -35.91 18.54
CA THR A 131 11.50 -36.32 19.21
C THR A 131 10.61 -37.20 18.33
N THR A 132 9.87 -38.10 18.98
CA THR A 132 8.71 -38.80 18.40
C THR A 132 7.38 -38.25 18.92
N ALA A 133 7.41 -37.32 19.89
CA ALA A 133 6.23 -36.69 20.46
C ALA A 133 5.68 -35.62 19.52
N ALA A 134 4.36 -35.62 19.33
CA ALA A 134 3.63 -34.63 18.55
C ALA A 134 3.05 -33.51 19.43
N GLY A 135 2.85 -32.31 18.87
CA GLY A 135 2.18 -31.17 19.50
C GLY A 135 3.00 -30.42 20.56
N GLN A 136 4.32 -30.53 20.54
CA GLN A 136 5.23 -29.79 21.44
C GLN A 136 5.70 -28.48 20.79
N ASN A 137 6.13 -27.51 21.59
CA ASN A 137 6.72 -26.26 21.13
C ASN A 137 8.20 -26.17 21.53
N TYR A 138 9.06 -25.86 20.57
CA TYR A 138 10.49 -25.70 20.76
C TYR A 138 10.92 -24.27 20.43
N ALA A 139 12.03 -23.84 21.02
CA ALA A 139 12.65 -22.56 20.71
C ALA A 139 14.17 -22.72 20.68
N ALA A 140 14.85 -22.18 19.67
CA ALA A 140 16.31 -22.22 19.65
C ALA A 140 16.83 -21.38 20.83
N PHE A 141 16.34 -20.14 20.94
CA PHE A 141 16.46 -19.31 22.14
C PHE A 141 15.08 -19.01 22.72
N PHE A 142 14.91 -19.27 24.01
CA PHE A 142 13.76 -18.84 24.79
C PHE A 142 14.18 -17.72 25.72
N VAL A 143 13.67 -16.52 25.46
CA VAL A 143 13.89 -15.32 26.29
C VAL A 143 12.72 -15.19 27.24
N ALA A 144 13.00 -15.36 28.54
CA ALA A 144 12.00 -15.22 29.59
C ALA A 144 11.44 -13.78 29.62
N GLY A 145 10.18 -13.64 30.04
CA GLY A 145 9.55 -12.32 30.07
C GLY A 145 10.20 -11.39 31.09
N GLY A 146 10.33 -10.10 30.73
CA GLY A 146 10.96 -9.07 31.58
C GLY A 146 12.48 -8.96 31.41
N VAL A 147 13.06 -9.72 30.46
CA VAL A 147 14.49 -9.79 30.21
C VAL A 147 14.89 -8.95 28.99
N ASN A 148 15.98 -8.20 29.09
CA ASN A 148 16.59 -7.54 27.94
C ASN A 148 17.49 -8.52 27.17
N PHE A 149 17.31 -8.57 25.85
CA PHE A 149 18.02 -9.53 25.01
C PHE A 149 18.63 -8.88 23.78
N GLN A 150 19.87 -9.23 23.47
CA GLN A 150 20.48 -8.89 22.19
C GLN A 150 21.03 -10.13 21.51
N MET A 151 20.86 -10.20 20.19
CA MET A 151 21.55 -11.16 19.33
C MET A 151 22.15 -10.44 18.14
N ALA A 152 23.42 -10.69 17.85
CA ALA A 152 24.09 -10.07 16.71
C ALA A 152 25.09 -10.99 15.99
N ASP A 153 25.28 -10.72 14.70
CA ASP A 153 26.37 -11.22 13.87
C ASP A 153 26.49 -12.75 13.83
N LEU A 154 25.37 -13.45 13.65
CA LEU A 154 25.34 -14.92 13.57
C LEU A 154 24.19 -15.43 12.71
N ARG A 155 24.17 -16.74 12.50
CA ARG A 155 23.13 -17.43 11.75
C ARG A 155 22.52 -18.57 12.56
N LEU A 156 21.20 -18.62 12.57
CA LEU A 156 20.40 -19.72 13.13
C LEU A 156 19.80 -20.52 11.97
N GLU A 157 19.99 -21.83 11.98
CA GLU A 157 19.42 -22.76 11.00
C GLU A 157 18.66 -23.89 11.68
N GLU A 158 17.58 -24.35 11.06
CA GLU A 158 16.88 -25.59 11.38
C GLU A 158 16.91 -26.52 10.15
N ASP A 159 17.22 -27.81 10.35
CA ASP A 159 17.56 -28.72 9.25
C ASP A 159 16.45 -29.73 8.90
N LEU A 160 15.52 -30.03 9.81
CA LEU A 160 14.59 -31.14 9.64
C LEU A 160 13.26 -30.74 8.97
N HIS A 161 12.83 -29.50 9.10
CA HIS A 161 11.58 -28.95 8.56
C HIS A 161 10.37 -29.88 8.82
N GLN A 162 10.24 -30.36 10.06
CA GLN A 162 9.14 -31.26 10.43
C GLN A 162 7.80 -30.54 10.36
N SER A 163 6.72 -31.28 10.07
CA SER A 163 5.38 -30.68 9.99
C SER A 163 4.97 -30.04 11.32
N VAL A 164 4.19 -28.97 11.25
CA VAL A 164 3.63 -28.31 12.46
C VAL A 164 2.72 -29.22 13.29
N GLU A 165 2.18 -30.28 12.69
CA GLU A 165 1.45 -31.32 13.41
C GLU A 165 2.38 -32.10 14.37
N GLN A 166 3.66 -32.21 14.03
CA GLN A 166 4.68 -32.78 14.89
C GLN A 166 5.13 -31.78 15.95
N PHE A 167 5.60 -30.59 15.56
CA PHE A 167 5.91 -29.51 16.52
C PHE A 167 6.03 -28.15 15.83
N GLU A 168 5.86 -27.09 16.62
CA GLU A 168 6.29 -25.75 16.24
C GLU A 168 7.70 -25.48 16.76
N PHE A 169 8.54 -24.84 15.93
CA PHE A 169 9.90 -24.49 16.31
C PHE A 169 10.19 -23.03 15.99
N ALA A 170 10.39 -22.21 17.02
CA ALA A 170 10.77 -20.80 16.89
C ALA A 170 12.30 -20.62 16.91
N GLY A 171 12.82 -19.70 16.10
CA GLY A 171 14.23 -19.28 16.18
C GLY A 171 14.50 -18.55 17.51
N VAL A 172 13.75 -17.47 17.76
CA VAL A 172 13.73 -16.77 19.05
C VAL A 172 12.30 -16.62 19.53
N PHE A 173 12.04 -17.15 20.71
CA PHE A 173 10.77 -17.01 21.43
C PHE A 173 10.91 -15.96 22.52
N PHE A 174 10.11 -14.91 22.46
CA PHE A 174 10.01 -13.88 23.49
C PHE A 174 8.75 -14.08 24.32
N GLU A 175 8.91 -14.58 25.54
CA GLU A 175 7.81 -14.76 26.47
C GLU A 175 7.23 -13.41 26.91
N SER A 176 5.90 -13.30 26.90
CA SER A 176 5.22 -12.09 27.38
C SER A 176 5.20 -12.05 28.91
N SER A 177 5.34 -10.87 29.50
CA SER A 177 5.21 -10.68 30.95
C SER A 177 4.62 -9.31 31.32
N ALA A 178 4.33 -9.09 32.59
CA ALA A 178 3.94 -7.80 33.16
C ALA A 178 5.11 -6.80 33.24
N SER A 179 6.35 -7.28 33.03
CA SER A 179 7.55 -6.45 33.05
C SER A 179 7.98 -6.06 31.64
N ASP A 180 8.37 -4.79 31.48
CA ASP A 180 8.89 -4.29 30.21
C ASP A 180 10.22 -4.97 29.84
N SER A 181 10.44 -5.19 28.54
CA SER A 181 11.63 -5.81 27.97
C SER A 181 12.07 -5.05 26.73
N ALA A 182 13.39 -4.84 26.58
CA ALA A 182 13.98 -4.27 25.38
C ALA A 182 14.90 -5.28 24.69
N CYS A 183 14.59 -5.57 23.43
CA CYS A 183 15.25 -6.59 22.64
C CYS A 183 15.78 -6.02 21.31
N LEU A 184 16.93 -6.56 20.87
CA LEU A 184 17.57 -6.20 19.60
C LEU A 184 18.08 -7.47 18.89
N VAL A 185 17.72 -7.63 17.62
CA VAL A 185 18.28 -8.65 16.73
C VAL A 185 18.90 -7.91 15.54
N GLU A 186 20.23 -8.00 15.37
CA GLU A 186 20.97 -7.18 14.41
C GLU A 186 22.00 -7.98 13.62
N GLY A 187 21.97 -7.94 12.29
CA GLY A 187 22.93 -8.68 11.48
C GLY A 187 22.80 -10.19 11.63
N VAL A 188 21.56 -10.70 11.76
CA VAL A 188 21.28 -12.12 12.01
C VAL A 188 20.49 -12.74 10.86
N ASP A 189 20.95 -13.89 10.40
CA ASP A 189 20.19 -14.76 9.49
C ASP A 189 19.41 -15.79 10.32
N ILE A 190 18.10 -15.93 10.10
CA ILE A 190 17.28 -16.96 10.74
C ILE A 190 16.54 -17.73 9.66
N GLU A 191 16.89 -19.01 9.51
CA GLU A 191 16.38 -19.86 8.43
C GLU A 191 15.83 -21.20 8.93
N GLY A 192 14.75 -21.67 8.30
CA GLY A 192 14.28 -23.04 8.47
C GLY A 192 13.32 -23.24 9.64
N PHE A 193 13.03 -22.21 10.43
CA PHE A 193 12.12 -22.32 11.60
C PHE A 193 10.65 -22.17 11.21
N THR A 194 9.73 -22.71 12.02
CA THR A 194 8.29 -22.49 11.84
C THR A 194 7.99 -20.99 11.94
N HIS A 195 8.63 -20.35 12.93
CA HIS A 195 8.64 -18.90 13.11
C HIS A 195 10.08 -18.43 13.34
N CYS A 196 10.53 -17.34 12.72
CA CYS A 196 11.85 -16.81 13.03
C CYS A 196 11.85 -16.11 14.40
N LEU A 197 11.02 -15.07 14.56
CA LEU A 197 10.85 -14.32 15.80
C LEU A 197 9.40 -14.37 16.24
N TYR A 198 9.14 -14.86 17.45
CA TYR A 198 7.77 -15.11 17.92
C TYR A 198 7.54 -14.58 19.33
N SER A 199 6.41 -13.90 19.53
CA SER A 199 5.96 -13.49 20.86
C SER A 199 4.43 -13.67 21.00
N PRO A 200 3.96 -14.57 21.88
CA PRO A 200 2.54 -14.86 22.07
C PRO A 200 1.81 -13.74 22.84
N SER A 201 0.48 -13.77 22.90
CA SER A 201 -0.29 -12.80 23.71
C SER A 201 -0.24 -13.12 25.20
N SER A 202 -0.12 -14.38 25.58
CA SER A 202 -0.08 -14.83 26.97
C SER A 202 1.30 -15.34 27.39
N GLY A 203 1.59 -15.28 28.69
CA GLY A 203 2.84 -15.75 29.29
C GLY A 203 2.65 -16.17 30.75
N THR A 204 3.65 -15.92 31.59
CA THR A 204 3.68 -16.38 32.99
C THR A 204 2.84 -15.56 33.98
N ASP A 205 2.33 -14.40 33.57
CA ASP A 205 1.57 -13.45 34.40
C ASP A 205 0.50 -12.68 33.58
N SER A 206 0.20 -11.42 33.92
CA SER A 206 -0.76 -10.57 33.18
C SER A 206 -0.33 -10.24 31.75
N ALA A 207 0.95 -10.39 31.40
CA ALA A 207 1.49 -10.18 30.06
C ALA A 207 1.29 -8.76 29.49
N ASP A 208 0.99 -7.78 30.34
CA ASP A 208 0.67 -6.40 29.97
C ASP A 208 1.88 -5.46 29.85
N GLY A 209 3.08 -5.94 30.21
CA GLY A 209 4.34 -5.20 30.04
C GLY A 209 4.73 -5.01 28.58
N GLU A 210 5.51 -3.96 28.30
CA GLU A 210 5.95 -3.66 26.94
C GLU A 210 7.09 -4.57 26.48
N LEU A 211 6.89 -5.29 25.38
CA LEU A 211 8.00 -5.82 24.58
C LEU A 211 8.37 -4.84 23.48
N PHE A 212 9.56 -4.23 23.59
CA PHE A 212 10.18 -3.49 22.50
C PHE A 212 11.19 -4.37 21.76
N LEU A 213 10.92 -4.70 20.50
CA LEU A 213 11.85 -5.43 19.63
C LEU A 213 12.28 -4.55 18.46
N ALA A 214 13.60 -4.40 18.30
CA ALA A 214 14.21 -3.88 17.09
C ALA A 214 14.89 -5.00 16.29
N VAL A 215 14.65 -5.03 14.98
CA VAL A 215 15.25 -5.94 14.00
C VAL A 215 16.01 -5.11 12.96
N ARG A 216 17.30 -5.39 12.73
CA ARG A 216 18.17 -4.56 11.87
C ARG A 216 19.10 -5.40 11.01
N ASP A 217 19.18 -5.12 9.71
CA ASP A 217 20.11 -5.83 8.80
C ASP A 217 20.00 -7.36 8.92
N CYS A 218 18.78 -7.86 9.10
CA CYS A 218 18.51 -9.29 9.25
C CYS A 218 17.97 -9.89 7.95
N ASP A 219 18.21 -11.19 7.78
CA ASP A 219 17.58 -12.01 6.76
C ASP A 219 16.72 -13.10 7.43
N LEU A 220 15.40 -13.02 7.29
CA LEU A 220 14.44 -13.89 7.98
C LEU A 220 13.66 -14.73 6.97
N HIS A 221 13.91 -16.04 7.00
CA HIS A 221 13.38 -17.02 6.07
C HIS A 221 12.78 -18.23 6.81
N PRO A 222 11.51 -18.16 7.25
CA PRO A 222 10.85 -19.30 7.90
C PRO A 222 10.61 -20.43 6.90
N TRP A 223 10.65 -21.68 7.36
CA TRP A 223 10.24 -22.79 6.50
C TRP A 223 8.71 -22.85 6.34
N TRP A 224 7.96 -22.41 7.35
CA TRP A 224 6.50 -22.57 7.39
C TRP A 224 5.71 -21.27 7.50
N THR A 225 5.71 -20.58 8.65
CA THR A 225 4.66 -19.59 8.93
C THR A 225 5.09 -18.14 8.91
N PHE A 226 5.89 -17.67 9.88
CA PHE A 226 6.09 -16.23 10.10
C PHE A 226 7.58 -15.89 10.18
N CYS A 227 8.00 -14.81 9.53
CA CYS A 227 9.27 -14.18 9.89
C CYS A 227 9.11 -13.58 11.29
N ILE A 228 8.02 -12.81 11.51
CA ILE A 228 7.74 -12.18 12.81
C ILE A 228 6.26 -12.32 13.15
N ALA A 229 5.95 -12.80 14.36
CA ALA A 229 4.58 -12.84 14.88
C ALA A 229 4.49 -12.28 16.30
N PHE A 230 3.72 -11.21 16.45
CA PHE A 230 3.57 -10.44 17.69
C PHE A 230 2.09 -10.38 18.08
N TRP A 231 1.71 -11.16 19.07
CA TRP A 231 0.38 -11.14 19.67
C TRP A 231 0.44 -10.43 21.01
N THR A 232 -0.60 -9.70 21.35
CA THR A 232 -0.66 -8.86 22.56
C THR A 232 -1.97 -9.14 23.28
N VAL A 233 -1.94 -9.16 24.62
CA VAL A 233 -3.08 -9.32 25.53
C VAL A 233 -3.91 -8.02 25.62
N PRO A 234 -5.19 -8.04 26.06
CA PRO A 234 -5.97 -6.82 26.21
C PRO A 234 -5.31 -5.86 27.20
N GLY A 235 -5.14 -4.61 26.81
CA GLY A 235 -4.48 -3.58 27.64
C GLY A 235 -2.94 -3.64 27.66
N GLY A 236 -2.32 -4.65 27.08
CA GLY A 236 -0.87 -4.70 26.86
C GLY A 236 -0.44 -3.90 25.62
N HIS A 237 0.87 -3.70 25.48
CA HIS A 237 1.44 -2.99 24.32
C HIS A 237 2.72 -3.66 23.86
N LYS A 238 2.91 -3.82 22.54
CA LYS A 238 4.20 -4.24 21.96
C LYS A 238 4.65 -3.27 20.90
N ARG A 239 5.96 -3.13 20.77
CA ARG A 239 6.61 -2.21 19.84
C ARG A 239 7.59 -2.98 18.97
N LEU A 240 7.33 -3.00 17.66
CA LEU A 240 8.15 -3.68 16.66
C LEU A 240 8.76 -2.66 15.72
N HIS A 241 10.09 -2.59 15.70
CA HIS A 241 10.83 -1.80 14.73
C HIS A 241 11.65 -2.69 13.81
N ILE A 242 11.56 -2.49 12.50
CA ILE A 242 12.30 -3.25 11.50
C ILE A 242 13.04 -2.27 10.59
N TYR A 243 14.35 -2.46 10.42
CA TYR A 243 15.21 -1.62 9.60
C TYR A 243 16.08 -2.48 8.68
N ASP A 244 16.26 -2.04 7.44
CA ASP A 244 17.30 -2.54 6.53
C ASP A 244 17.31 -4.08 6.37
N SER A 245 16.16 -4.73 6.56
CA SER A 245 16.05 -6.18 6.65
C SER A 245 15.36 -6.79 5.42
N PHE A 246 15.57 -8.09 5.23
CA PHE A 246 14.85 -8.88 4.24
C PHE A 246 14.02 -9.96 4.93
N LEU A 247 12.70 -9.89 4.76
CA LEU A 247 11.76 -10.88 5.26
C LEU A 247 11.17 -11.60 4.05
N HIS A 248 11.41 -12.90 3.93
CA HIS A 248 11.04 -13.57 2.69
C HIS A 248 10.69 -15.03 2.83
N ASP A 249 9.83 -15.44 1.91
CA ASP A 249 9.38 -16.81 1.69
C ASP A 249 8.71 -17.47 2.91
N ASN A 250 7.52 -18.00 2.72
CA ASN A 250 6.90 -18.91 3.69
C ASN A 250 5.97 -19.88 2.94
N GLN A 251 5.62 -20.98 3.57
CA GLN A 251 4.70 -21.96 2.97
C GLN A 251 3.24 -21.71 3.36
N ASN A 252 3.00 -21.06 4.50
CA ASN A 252 1.67 -20.83 5.02
C ASN A 252 1.60 -19.51 5.82
N GLY A 253 0.50 -18.75 5.72
CA GLY A 253 0.32 -17.53 6.53
C GLY A 253 1.09 -16.30 6.02
N HIS A 254 1.65 -15.50 6.93
CA HIS A 254 2.10 -14.13 6.65
C HIS A 254 3.62 -13.98 6.87
N LEU A 255 4.28 -13.00 6.25
CA LEU A 255 5.68 -12.73 6.65
C LEU A 255 5.72 -12.03 8.02
N VAL A 256 4.87 -11.01 8.21
CA VAL A 256 4.67 -10.38 9.51
C VAL A 256 3.20 -10.40 9.91
N TYR A 257 2.95 -10.88 11.13
CA TYR A 257 1.64 -10.84 11.78
C TYR A 257 1.71 -10.06 13.09
N CYS A 258 0.89 -9.02 13.22
CA CYS A 258 0.84 -8.19 14.42
C CYS A 258 -0.59 -7.94 14.86
N HIS A 259 -0.84 -7.93 16.17
CA HIS A 259 -2.10 -7.39 16.69
C HIS A 259 -2.23 -5.89 16.40
N PRO A 260 -3.45 -5.38 16.14
CA PRO A 260 -3.73 -3.97 15.83
C PRO A 260 -3.16 -2.93 16.80
N HIS A 261 -3.03 -3.28 18.08
CA HIS A 261 -2.63 -2.38 19.16
C HIS A 261 -1.10 -2.17 19.26
N ASN A 262 -0.33 -2.84 18.40
CA ASN A 262 1.12 -2.75 18.43
C ASN A 262 1.63 -1.51 17.68
N SER A 263 2.60 -0.83 18.27
CA SER A 263 3.34 0.24 17.62
C SER A 263 4.35 -0.35 16.65
N VAL A 264 4.24 0.00 15.37
CA VAL A 264 5.06 -0.59 14.30
C VAL A 264 5.78 0.50 13.52
N HIS A 265 7.11 0.36 13.39
CA HIS A 265 7.93 1.20 12.51
C HIS A 265 8.77 0.31 11.60
N VAL A 266 8.52 0.37 10.30
CA VAL A 266 9.27 -0.38 9.30
C VAL A 266 9.93 0.61 8.35
N GLU A 267 11.24 0.46 8.15
CA GLU A 267 12.03 1.34 7.31
C GLU A 267 13.02 0.57 6.44
N ASN A 268 13.14 0.96 5.18
CA ASN A 268 14.07 0.39 4.20
C ASN A 268 14.12 -1.15 4.18
N THR A 269 12.95 -1.78 4.36
CA THR A 269 12.82 -3.23 4.52
C THR A 269 12.15 -3.85 3.30
N ARG A 270 12.61 -5.04 2.91
CA ARG A 270 12.08 -5.81 1.80
C ARG A 270 11.20 -6.96 2.31
N PHE A 271 10.04 -7.13 1.67
CA PHE A 271 9.13 -8.26 1.86
C PHE A 271 8.89 -8.98 0.54
N ASP A 272 9.13 -10.29 0.45
CA ASP A 272 8.90 -11.02 -0.81
C ASP A 272 8.60 -12.51 -0.58
N GLY A 273 7.67 -13.10 -1.32
CA GLY A 273 7.37 -14.54 -1.21
C GLY A 273 6.35 -14.92 -0.13
N ALA A 274 5.54 -13.98 0.36
CA ALA A 274 4.44 -14.30 1.27
C ALA A 274 3.37 -15.17 0.60
N SER A 275 3.01 -16.30 1.20
CA SER A 275 1.91 -17.18 0.78
C SER A 275 0.52 -16.57 1.03
N SER A 276 0.36 -15.68 2.02
CA SER A 276 -0.84 -14.87 2.24
C SER A 276 -0.55 -13.36 2.22
N TRP A 277 -0.08 -12.77 3.33
CA TRP A 277 0.19 -11.32 3.41
C TRP A 277 1.66 -11.08 3.72
N ALA A 278 2.28 -10.10 3.08
CA ALA A 278 3.59 -9.61 3.51
C ALA A 278 3.48 -8.96 4.90
N PHE A 279 2.43 -8.17 5.14
CA PHE A 279 2.20 -7.57 6.46
C PHE A 279 0.70 -7.54 6.81
N HIS A 280 0.35 -8.13 7.95
CA HIS A 280 -1.03 -8.23 8.43
C HIS A 280 -1.19 -7.68 9.85
N PHE A 281 -2.01 -6.62 9.99
CA PHE A 281 -2.57 -6.25 11.29
C PHE A 281 -3.88 -7.01 11.55
N GLN A 282 -3.88 -8.03 12.40
CA GLN A 282 -5.10 -8.79 12.73
C GLN A 282 -5.09 -9.26 14.17
N GLY A 283 -6.29 -9.27 14.76
CA GLY A 283 -6.55 -9.64 16.13
C GLY A 283 -7.88 -9.04 16.56
N SER A 284 -8.58 -9.70 17.47
CA SER A 284 -9.86 -9.26 18.02
C SER A 284 -9.70 -8.93 19.50
N GLU A 285 -9.09 -7.81 19.84
CA GLU A 285 -9.05 -7.38 21.24
C GLU A 285 -9.41 -5.91 21.42
N VAL A 286 -9.80 -5.62 22.66
CA VAL A 286 -10.45 -4.40 23.11
C VAL A 286 -9.41 -3.59 23.88
N ALA A 287 -9.15 -2.37 23.39
CA ALA A 287 -8.32 -1.33 23.99
C ALA A 287 -6.81 -1.33 23.66
N GLY A 288 -6.36 -0.15 23.21
CA GLY A 288 -4.98 0.21 22.92
C GLY A 288 -4.91 1.02 21.62
N ASP A 289 -4.47 2.27 21.66
CA ASP A 289 -4.08 2.99 20.44
C ASP A 289 -2.56 2.86 20.29
N PRO A 290 -2.04 2.26 19.21
CA PRO A 290 -0.61 2.24 18.98
C PRO A 290 -0.13 3.68 18.81
N GLU A 291 1.10 3.96 19.25
CA GLU A 291 1.69 5.31 19.14
C GLU A 291 1.88 5.71 17.67
N TYR A 292 2.15 4.73 16.80
CA TYR A 292 2.37 4.90 15.36
C TYR A 292 2.33 3.55 14.64
N GLN A 293 1.96 3.58 13.36
CA GLN A 293 2.10 2.46 12.43
C GLN A 293 2.63 2.98 11.10
N ARG A 294 3.91 2.74 10.81
CA ARG A 294 4.66 3.41 9.74
C ARG A 294 5.43 2.43 8.87
N PHE A 295 5.39 2.67 7.56
CA PHE A 295 6.16 1.97 6.54
C PHE A 295 6.86 3.02 5.67
N LEU A 296 8.18 3.06 5.71
CA LEU A 296 9.00 4.11 5.07
C LEU A 296 10.04 3.47 4.13
N GLY A 297 9.97 3.75 2.83
CA GLY A 297 10.98 3.26 1.89
C GLY A 297 10.95 1.74 1.70
N CYS A 298 9.85 1.07 2.02
CA CYS A 298 9.78 -0.40 1.97
C CYS A 298 9.54 -0.90 0.54
N TRP A 299 10.01 -2.12 0.26
CA TRP A 299 9.73 -2.81 -0.99
C TRP A 299 8.91 -4.08 -0.75
N PHE A 300 7.70 -4.11 -1.30
CA PHE A 300 6.82 -5.27 -1.35
C PHE A 300 6.96 -5.94 -2.73
N GLY A 301 7.72 -7.03 -2.75
CA GLY A 301 8.08 -7.77 -3.96
C GLY A 301 6.91 -8.50 -4.64
N PRO A 302 7.14 -8.96 -5.89
CA PRO A 302 6.10 -9.50 -6.76
C PRO A 302 5.68 -10.93 -6.38
N ARG A 303 6.44 -11.63 -5.52
CA ARG A 303 6.13 -13.01 -5.12
C ARG A 303 5.15 -13.06 -3.94
N ASN A 304 4.86 -11.92 -3.32
CA ASN A 304 3.80 -11.84 -2.31
C ASN A 304 2.44 -12.11 -2.92
N ALA A 305 1.64 -12.95 -2.27
CA ALA A 305 0.23 -13.13 -2.61
C ALA A 305 -0.56 -11.83 -2.36
N GLN A 306 -0.27 -11.13 -1.26
CA GLN A 306 -0.88 -9.84 -0.88
C GLN A 306 0.15 -8.97 -0.14
N GLY A 307 0.06 -7.65 -0.30
CA GLY A 307 1.02 -6.69 0.28
C GLY A 307 0.73 -6.37 1.75
N LEU A 308 0.00 -5.29 1.99
CA LEU A 308 -0.32 -4.77 3.32
C LEU A 308 -1.83 -4.75 3.54
N ILE A 309 -2.27 -5.20 4.71
CA ILE A 309 -3.62 -4.93 5.21
C ILE A 309 -3.54 -4.18 6.54
N THR A 310 -4.16 -3.00 6.55
CA THR A 310 -4.24 -2.12 7.73
C THR A 310 -5.16 -2.71 8.79
N GLN A 311 -5.03 -2.26 10.03
CA GLN A 311 -5.91 -2.57 11.16
C GLN A 311 -7.35 -2.05 10.95
N ASP A 312 -8.27 -2.61 11.73
CA ASP A 312 -9.68 -2.22 11.78
C ASP A 312 -9.89 -0.90 12.56
N ARG A 313 -10.52 0.10 11.92
CA ARG A 313 -10.79 1.40 12.54
C ARG A 313 -11.70 1.32 13.75
N ALA A 314 -12.61 0.35 13.78
CA ALA A 314 -13.50 0.13 14.91
C ALA A 314 -12.72 -0.25 16.18
N THR A 315 -11.52 -0.78 16.00
CA THR A 315 -10.65 -1.27 17.07
C THR A 315 -9.54 -0.28 17.43
N VAL A 316 -9.04 0.49 16.45
CA VAL A 316 -7.85 1.36 16.61
C VAL A 316 -8.02 2.68 15.87
N ALA A 317 -7.67 3.80 16.51
CA ALA A 317 -7.82 5.14 15.94
C ALA A 317 -6.57 5.70 15.25
N THR A 318 -5.42 5.09 15.46
CA THR A 318 -4.14 5.56 14.92
C THR A 318 -4.09 5.45 13.41
N GLN A 319 -3.64 6.52 12.76
CA GLN A 319 -3.45 6.58 11.32
C GLN A 319 -2.24 5.74 10.89
N VAL A 320 -2.42 4.93 9.84
CA VAL A 320 -1.31 4.22 9.18
C VAL A 320 -0.59 5.17 8.22
N GLU A 321 0.74 5.15 8.22
CA GLU A 321 1.54 5.92 7.28
C GLU A 321 2.33 4.97 6.36
N VAL A 322 2.13 5.08 5.05
CA VAL A 322 2.88 4.35 4.03
C VAL A 322 3.54 5.38 3.12
N ARG A 323 4.87 5.51 3.18
CA ARG A 323 5.60 6.56 2.46
C ARG A 323 6.77 6.02 1.67
N ASN A 324 6.93 6.49 0.44
CA ASN A 324 8.04 6.15 -0.45
C ASN A 324 8.22 4.64 -0.66
N CYS A 325 7.13 3.87 -0.58
CA CYS A 325 7.16 2.42 -0.72
C CYS A 325 6.94 2.00 -2.17
N MET A 326 7.53 0.86 -2.55
CA MET A 326 7.29 0.21 -3.84
C MET A 326 6.48 -1.07 -3.66
N PHE A 327 5.42 -1.23 -4.45
CA PHE A 327 4.59 -2.43 -4.47
C PHE A 327 4.61 -3.05 -5.87
N GLU A 328 5.08 -4.30 -5.97
CA GLU A 328 5.16 -5.04 -7.24
C GLU A 328 4.14 -6.20 -7.37
N GLY A 329 3.33 -6.42 -6.32
CA GLY A 329 2.28 -7.45 -6.26
C GLY A 329 0.89 -6.87 -6.04
N GLN A 330 -0.15 -7.67 -6.30
CA GLN A 330 -1.55 -7.29 -6.13
C GLN A 330 -2.33 -8.37 -5.36
N PRO A 331 -3.25 -8.01 -4.44
CA PRO A 331 -3.52 -6.65 -3.97
C PRO A 331 -2.36 -6.05 -3.18
N SER A 332 -2.08 -4.76 -3.39
CA SER A 332 -0.94 -4.10 -2.74
C SER A 332 -1.29 -3.59 -1.36
N ILE A 333 -2.40 -2.85 -1.21
CA ILE A 333 -2.86 -2.31 0.06
C ILE A 333 -4.38 -2.53 0.20
N GLN A 334 -4.79 -3.11 1.33
CA GLN A 334 -6.18 -3.14 1.77
C GLN A 334 -6.39 -2.23 2.99
N ILE A 335 -7.34 -1.29 2.85
CA ILE A 335 -7.60 -0.21 3.79
C ILE A 335 -8.84 -0.53 4.64
N ARG A 336 -8.66 -0.52 5.96
CA ARG A 336 -9.64 -0.76 7.02
C ARG A 336 -9.70 0.40 8.04
N SER A 337 -8.84 1.40 7.90
CA SER A 337 -8.63 2.49 8.86
C SER A 337 -8.02 3.73 8.23
N ASP A 338 -7.88 4.78 9.05
CA ASP A 338 -7.29 6.04 8.63
C ASP A 338 -5.87 5.81 8.09
N ILE A 339 -5.57 6.32 6.88
CA ILE A 339 -4.29 6.06 6.22
C ILE A 339 -3.78 7.25 5.39
N VAL A 340 -2.45 7.43 5.38
CA VAL A 340 -1.73 8.27 4.41
C VAL A 340 -0.84 7.39 3.55
N ILE A 341 -0.97 7.50 2.23
CA ILE A 341 -0.12 6.86 1.22
C ILE A 341 0.56 8.00 0.44
N ASP A 342 1.88 8.16 0.59
CA ASP A 342 2.61 9.32 0.05
C ASP A 342 3.88 8.92 -0.69
N GLY A 343 4.00 9.29 -1.97
CA GLY A 343 5.22 9.04 -2.74
C GLY A 343 5.43 7.58 -3.13
N CYS A 344 4.38 6.76 -3.14
CA CYS A 344 4.48 5.32 -3.40
C CYS A 344 4.44 4.99 -4.91
N TYR A 345 5.11 3.91 -5.29
CA TYR A 345 5.14 3.38 -6.66
C TYR A 345 4.48 2.01 -6.73
N PHE A 346 3.44 1.90 -7.56
CA PHE A 346 2.65 0.69 -7.74
C PHE A 346 2.87 0.13 -9.14
N THR A 347 3.37 -1.10 -9.23
CA THR A 347 3.65 -1.77 -10.50
C THR A 347 3.40 -3.27 -10.39
N THR A 348 3.41 -3.96 -11.52
CA THR A 348 3.41 -5.42 -11.58
C THR A 348 3.90 -5.83 -12.97
N SER A 349 4.66 -6.92 -13.04
CA SER A 349 5.04 -7.57 -14.29
C SER A 349 4.21 -8.81 -14.59
N LYS A 350 3.32 -9.21 -13.66
CA LYS A 350 2.45 -10.37 -13.86
C LYS A 350 1.27 -9.95 -14.73
N ASP A 351 1.00 -10.67 -15.80
CA ASP A 351 -0.30 -10.60 -16.47
C ASP A 351 -1.33 -11.17 -15.51
N ALA A 352 -2.15 -10.30 -14.92
CA ALA A 352 -3.12 -10.74 -13.92
C ALA A 352 -4.29 -11.45 -14.64
N THR A 353 -4.48 -12.76 -14.38
CA THR A 353 -5.69 -13.49 -14.82
C THR A 353 -6.94 -13.06 -14.03
N ARG A 354 -6.75 -12.32 -12.94
CA ARG A 354 -7.79 -11.72 -12.10
C ARG A 354 -7.51 -10.23 -11.97
N THR A 355 -8.53 -9.40 -12.08
CA THR A 355 -8.46 -7.96 -11.80
C THR A 355 -8.35 -7.75 -10.29
N THR A 356 -7.13 -7.79 -9.76
CA THR A 356 -6.82 -7.45 -8.37
C THR A 356 -6.42 -5.98 -8.28
N THR A 357 -6.92 -5.29 -7.25
CA THR A 357 -6.73 -3.85 -7.07
C THR A 357 -5.33 -3.56 -6.51
N PHE A 358 -4.73 -2.44 -6.88
CA PHE A 358 -3.54 -1.96 -6.18
C PHE A 358 -3.92 -1.47 -4.78
N ILE A 359 -4.94 -0.63 -4.70
CA ILE A 359 -5.48 -0.13 -3.43
C ILE A 359 -6.95 -0.49 -3.38
N GLY A 360 -7.38 -1.11 -2.28
CA GLY A 360 -8.78 -1.48 -2.05
C GLY A 360 -9.26 -1.04 -0.69
N ALA A 361 -10.43 -0.42 -0.64
CA ALA A 361 -11.23 -0.28 0.57
C ALA A 361 -11.76 -1.67 0.97
N TYR A 362 -11.55 -2.04 2.24
CA TYR A 362 -11.88 -3.36 2.74
C TYR A 362 -12.52 -3.24 4.12
N SER A 363 -13.84 -3.47 4.25
CA SER A 363 -14.61 -3.43 5.52
C SER A 363 -14.55 -2.13 6.39
N ASN A 364 -15.54 -1.99 7.29
CA ASN A 364 -15.55 -1.16 8.51
C ASN A 364 -15.22 0.34 8.40
N ALA A 365 -16.13 1.10 7.80
CA ALA A 365 -16.20 2.57 7.88
C ALA A 365 -16.79 3.07 9.23
N PRO A 366 -16.61 4.35 9.62
CA PRO A 366 -16.00 5.45 8.87
C PRO A 366 -14.47 5.57 9.07
N TRP A 367 -13.77 5.90 7.99
CA TRP A 367 -12.34 6.21 7.99
C TRP A 367 -11.96 7.17 6.85
N ARG A 368 -10.75 7.70 6.90
CA ARG A 368 -10.21 8.66 5.94
C ARG A 368 -8.92 8.18 5.27
N ALA A 369 -8.76 8.45 3.98
CA ALA A 369 -7.53 8.16 3.26
C ALA A 369 -6.99 9.38 2.50
N MET A 370 -5.69 9.63 2.61
CA MET A 370 -4.96 10.59 1.80
C MET A 370 -3.95 9.84 0.93
N ILE A 371 -4.17 9.79 -0.38
CA ILE A 371 -3.31 9.13 -1.35
C ILE A 371 -2.70 10.22 -2.22
N ARG A 372 -1.39 10.42 -2.14
CA ARG A 372 -0.77 11.53 -2.85
C ARG A 372 0.62 11.23 -3.39
N ASN A 373 1.01 11.97 -4.43
CA ASN A 373 2.32 11.84 -5.07
C ASN A 373 2.63 10.40 -5.53
N CYS A 374 1.60 9.60 -5.81
CA CYS A 374 1.74 8.19 -6.13
C CYS A 374 1.77 7.96 -7.65
N ILE A 375 2.48 6.92 -8.07
CA ILE A 375 2.55 6.50 -9.48
C ILE A 375 2.04 5.07 -9.60
N PHE A 376 1.06 4.86 -10.47
CA PHE A 376 0.51 3.56 -10.80
C PHE A 376 0.90 3.20 -12.24
N ALA A 377 1.89 2.32 -12.40
CA ALA A 377 2.49 2.00 -13.69
C ALA A 377 2.76 0.49 -13.82
N PRO A 378 1.71 -0.34 -14.01
CA PRO A 378 1.89 -1.75 -14.36
C PRO A 378 2.68 -1.91 -15.66
N ARG A 379 3.47 -2.99 -15.79
CA ARG A 379 4.30 -3.29 -16.98
C ARG A 379 3.60 -4.20 -18.00
N SER A 380 2.58 -4.92 -17.55
CA SER A 380 1.74 -5.87 -18.30
C SER A 380 0.39 -5.24 -18.68
N ASN A 381 -0.49 -5.99 -19.37
CA ASN A 381 -1.88 -5.57 -19.68
C ASN A 381 -2.76 -5.58 -18.42
N VAL A 382 -2.36 -4.85 -17.38
CA VAL A 382 -3.03 -4.81 -16.08
C VAL A 382 -3.61 -3.42 -15.85
N LEU A 383 -4.78 -3.41 -15.24
CA LEU A 383 -5.50 -2.21 -14.84
C LEU A 383 -4.90 -1.67 -13.53
N PRO A 384 -4.44 -0.40 -13.46
CA PRO A 384 -4.04 0.25 -12.22
C PRO A 384 -5.24 0.60 -11.34
N GLN A 385 -6.01 -0.41 -10.93
CA GLN A 385 -7.28 -0.23 -10.25
C GLN A 385 -7.09 0.22 -8.79
N VAL A 386 -7.77 1.29 -8.42
CA VAL A 386 -8.02 1.75 -7.06
C VAL A 386 -9.52 1.68 -6.81
N ASP A 387 -9.90 0.91 -5.79
CA ASP A 387 -11.28 0.56 -5.51
C ASP A 387 -11.69 1.07 -4.13
N LEU A 388 -12.54 2.10 -4.12
CA LEU A 388 -13.00 2.79 -2.92
C LEU A 388 -14.52 2.68 -2.82
N ARG A 389 -15.06 1.49 -3.08
CA ARG A 389 -16.51 1.27 -3.19
C ARG A 389 -17.30 1.31 -1.86
N LEU A 390 -16.64 1.35 -0.71
CA LEU A 390 -17.33 1.29 0.59
C LEU A 390 -18.12 2.57 0.89
N GLU A 391 -19.05 2.46 1.83
CA GLU A 391 -19.84 3.59 2.33
C GLU A 391 -19.16 4.27 3.53
N ASN A 392 -19.51 5.53 3.79
CA ASN A 392 -19.04 6.36 4.90
C ASN A 392 -17.51 6.59 4.94
N ILE A 393 -16.87 6.75 3.78
CA ILE A 393 -15.42 7.01 3.67
C ILE A 393 -15.13 8.40 3.10
N ASP A 394 -14.00 8.99 3.52
CA ASP A 394 -13.50 10.29 3.03
C ASP A 394 -12.12 10.10 2.42
N VAL A 395 -11.98 10.27 1.10
CA VAL A 395 -10.74 9.96 0.39
C VAL A 395 -10.30 11.11 -0.50
N THR A 396 -9.04 11.52 -0.34
CA THR A 396 -8.36 12.45 -1.25
C THR A 396 -7.28 11.71 -2.04
N LEU A 397 -7.33 11.83 -3.36
CA LEU A 397 -6.28 11.46 -4.31
C LEU A 397 -5.68 12.74 -4.87
N GLU A 398 -4.40 13.02 -4.59
CA GLU A 398 -3.74 14.27 -4.99
C GLU A 398 -2.43 14.02 -5.74
N ASN A 399 -2.21 14.69 -6.86
CA ASN A 399 -0.95 14.60 -7.61
C ASN A 399 -0.53 13.15 -7.93
N CYS A 400 -1.49 12.30 -8.29
CA CYS A 400 -1.25 10.91 -8.66
C CYS A 400 -1.19 10.73 -10.18
N GLN A 401 -0.39 9.78 -10.64
CA GLN A 401 -0.25 9.45 -12.07
C GLN A 401 -0.65 8.00 -12.34
N PHE A 402 -1.56 7.80 -13.28
CA PHE A 402 -2.06 6.48 -13.68
C PHE A 402 -1.64 6.18 -15.11
N TYR A 403 -0.76 5.20 -15.30
CA TYR A 403 -0.32 4.69 -16.59
C TYR A 403 -1.06 3.38 -16.88
N ASN A 404 -2.23 3.50 -17.51
CA ASN A 404 -3.07 2.36 -17.79
C ASN A 404 -2.57 1.57 -19.01
N GLN A 405 -2.52 0.24 -18.83
CA GLN A 405 -2.21 -0.71 -19.89
C GLN A 405 -3.32 -1.76 -20.12
N GLY A 406 -4.39 -1.72 -19.33
CA GLY A 406 -5.54 -2.62 -19.42
C GLY A 406 -6.85 -1.91 -19.84
N SER A 407 -7.97 -2.61 -19.65
CA SER A 407 -9.31 -2.08 -19.93
C SER A 407 -10.21 -2.29 -18.71
N GLY A 408 -10.97 -1.27 -18.33
CA GLY A 408 -11.89 -1.32 -17.20
C GLY A 408 -11.90 -0.05 -16.35
N THR A 409 -12.50 -0.16 -15.16
CA THR A 409 -12.61 0.94 -14.19
C THR A 409 -11.29 1.12 -13.42
N LEU A 410 -10.61 2.26 -13.62
CA LEU A 410 -9.41 2.62 -12.88
C LEU A 410 -9.71 3.05 -11.45
N LEU A 411 -10.71 3.91 -11.29
CA LEU A 411 -11.12 4.43 -10.00
C LEU A 411 -12.59 4.09 -9.80
N THR A 412 -12.88 3.34 -8.74
CA THR A 412 -14.27 3.11 -8.29
C THR A 412 -14.52 3.95 -7.05
N LEU A 413 -15.41 4.94 -7.16
CA LEU A 413 -15.82 5.83 -6.08
C LEU A 413 -17.25 5.44 -5.64
N GLY A 414 -17.38 4.88 -4.44
CA GLY A 414 -18.51 4.07 -4.00
C GLY A 414 -19.84 4.76 -3.71
N SER A 415 -20.79 3.97 -3.19
CA SER A 415 -22.24 4.21 -3.14
C SER A 415 -22.78 4.95 -1.90
N GLY A 416 -21.94 5.25 -0.91
CA GLY A 416 -22.39 5.86 0.35
C GLY A 416 -22.75 7.34 0.20
N ALA A 417 -23.93 7.75 0.67
CA ALA A 417 -24.38 9.14 0.64
C ALA A 417 -23.44 10.13 1.36
N LEU A 418 -22.78 9.64 2.43
CA LEU A 418 -21.82 10.42 3.22
C LEU A 418 -20.40 10.35 2.67
N ASN A 419 -20.17 9.62 1.57
CA ASN A 419 -18.85 9.53 0.99
C ASN A 419 -18.40 10.89 0.47
N ARG A 420 -17.11 11.19 0.68
CA ARG A 420 -16.46 12.36 0.11
C ARG A 420 -15.22 11.92 -0.65
N TYR A 421 -15.12 12.33 -1.90
CA TYR A 421 -14.00 12.03 -2.77
C TYR A 421 -13.45 13.33 -3.34
N VAL A 422 -12.13 13.52 -3.23
CA VAL A 422 -11.42 14.59 -3.91
C VAL A 422 -10.35 13.94 -4.79
N VAL A 423 -10.46 14.08 -6.10
CA VAL A 423 -9.44 13.67 -7.07
C VAL A 423 -8.87 14.94 -7.66
N ARG A 424 -7.65 15.31 -7.29
CA ARG A 424 -7.06 16.60 -7.67
C ARG A 424 -5.66 16.46 -8.22
N ASP A 425 -5.31 17.31 -9.19
CA ASP A 425 -3.96 17.37 -9.77
C ASP A 425 -3.50 16.02 -10.37
N CYS A 426 -4.43 15.12 -10.68
CA CYS A 426 -4.13 13.76 -11.13
C CYS A 426 -4.03 13.67 -12.66
N VAL A 427 -3.23 12.72 -13.14
CA VAL A 427 -3.06 12.48 -14.57
C VAL A 427 -3.34 11.02 -14.92
N PHE A 428 -4.20 10.82 -15.91
CA PHE A 428 -4.61 9.51 -16.40
C PHE A 428 -4.13 9.32 -17.85
N TYR A 429 -3.24 8.36 -18.06
CA TYR A 429 -2.63 8.04 -19.35
C TYR A 429 -3.06 6.66 -19.86
N ASN A 430 -3.55 6.60 -21.10
CA ASN A 430 -3.61 5.36 -21.89
C ASN A 430 -2.47 5.32 -22.90
N ARG A 431 -1.97 4.11 -23.20
CA ARG A 431 -1.00 3.92 -24.26
C ARG A 431 -1.69 4.13 -25.63
N PRO A 432 -1.18 5.00 -26.52
CA PRO A 432 -1.87 5.32 -27.78
C PRO A 432 -2.00 4.15 -28.78
N ASP A 433 -1.19 3.10 -28.66
CA ASP A 433 -1.01 2.05 -29.66
C ASP A 433 -1.88 0.79 -29.48
N ASN A 434 -2.55 0.60 -28.33
CA ASN A 434 -3.33 -0.60 -28.06
C ASN A 434 -4.84 -0.31 -27.97
N ALA A 435 -5.60 -0.60 -29.03
CA ALA A 435 -7.03 -0.30 -29.18
C ALA A 435 -7.94 -0.80 -28.03
N SER A 436 -7.52 -1.83 -27.29
CA SER A 436 -8.32 -2.44 -26.22
C SER A 436 -8.27 -1.69 -24.88
N GLN A 437 -7.36 -0.71 -24.73
CA GLN A 437 -7.18 0.03 -23.48
C GLN A 437 -8.21 1.15 -23.33
N SER A 438 -8.79 1.26 -22.13
CA SER A 438 -9.75 2.31 -21.79
C SER A 438 -9.61 2.78 -20.34
N ILE A 439 -9.88 4.07 -20.12
CA ILE A 439 -9.97 4.66 -18.77
C ILE A 439 -11.44 4.88 -18.45
N THR A 440 -11.83 4.44 -17.24
CA THR A 440 -13.10 4.80 -16.62
C THR A 440 -12.88 5.17 -15.15
N ILE A 441 -13.43 6.31 -14.74
CA ILE A 441 -13.72 6.62 -13.34
C ILE A 441 -15.20 6.38 -13.13
N GLU A 442 -15.54 5.60 -12.13
CA GLU A 442 -16.90 5.24 -11.78
C GLU A 442 -17.32 5.98 -10.52
N VAL A 443 -18.45 6.67 -10.57
CA VAL A 443 -19.04 7.44 -9.47
C VAL A 443 -20.47 6.97 -9.28
N ASP A 444 -20.81 6.46 -8.10
CA ASP A 444 -22.18 5.99 -7.79
C ASP A 444 -22.95 6.99 -6.91
N SER A 445 -22.35 7.46 -5.81
CA SER A 445 -23.04 8.35 -4.86
C SER A 445 -22.04 9.21 -4.07
N GLY A 446 -22.57 10.06 -3.19
CA GLY A 446 -21.79 10.94 -2.32
C GLY A 446 -21.27 12.18 -3.05
N GLN A 447 -20.33 12.88 -2.42
CA GLN A 447 -19.77 14.15 -2.93
C GLN A 447 -18.40 13.89 -3.54
N THR A 448 -18.29 14.03 -4.85
CA THR A 448 -17.06 13.85 -5.61
C THR A 448 -16.64 15.15 -6.25
N LEU A 449 -15.41 15.61 -5.97
CA LEU A 449 -14.74 16.69 -6.69
C LEU A 449 -13.59 16.10 -7.52
N ILE A 450 -13.60 16.35 -8.82
CA ILE A 450 -12.49 16.09 -9.74
C ILE A 450 -11.93 17.44 -10.18
N ASP A 451 -10.76 17.85 -9.69
CA ASP A 451 -10.20 19.19 -9.93
C ASP A 451 -8.81 19.13 -10.57
N ASN A 452 -8.56 20.02 -11.53
CA ASN A 452 -7.27 20.16 -12.20
C ASN A 452 -6.66 18.83 -12.71
N CYS A 453 -7.53 17.91 -13.16
CA CYS A 453 -7.12 16.59 -13.63
C CYS A 453 -6.89 16.59 -15.14
N ARG A 454 -6.03 15.69 -15.62
CA ARG A 454 -5.75 15.53 -17.06
C ARG A 454 -5.99 14.11 -17.50
N PHE A 455 -6.82 13.95 -18.53
CA PHE A 455 -7.20 12.68 -19.11
C PHE A 455 -6.63 12.58 -20.53
N PHE A 456 -5.72 11.64 -20.72
CA PHE A 456 -5.09 11.34 -22.00
C PHE A 456 -5.46 9.91 -22.41
N GLY A 457 -6.48 9.71 -23.24
CA GLY A 457 -6.75 8.35 -23.67
C GLY A 457 -8.14 8.02 -24.19
N ARG A 458 -8.28 6.75 -24.57
CA ARG A 458 -9.54 6.11 -24.97
C ARG A 458 -10.51 5.87 -23.80
N SER A 459 -11.81 6.04 -24.04
CA SER A 459 -12.86 5.48 -23.21
C SER A 459 -13.26 4.09 -23.72
N THR A 460 -13.96 3.31 -22.90
CA THR A 460 -14.45 1.98 -23.31
C THR A 460 -15.49 2.18 -24.42
N GLY A 461 -15.46 1.34 -25.47
CA GLY A 461 -16.23 1.60 -26.70
C GLY A 461 -17.74 1.81 -26.52
N ASP A 462 -18.30 1.25 -25.46
CA ASP A 462 -19.68 1.31 -25.01
C ASP A 462 -19.92 2.28 -23.83
N ARG A 463 -18.87 2.83 -23.20
CA ARG A 463 -18.94 3.65 -21.98
C ARG A 463 -18.20 5.00 -22.07
N GLY A 464 -18.16 5.70 -20.93
CA GLY A 464 -17.54 7.01 -20.75
C GLY A 464 -16.16 6.95 -20.10
N VAL A 465 -15.41 8.06 -20.21
CA VAL A 465 -14.24 8.34 -19.35
C VAL A 465 -14.70 8.47 -17.90
N ILE A 466 -15.83 9.14 -17.69
CA ILE A 466 -16.53 9.20 -16.41
C ILE A 466 -17.85 8.43 -16.56
N VAL A 467 -18.08 7.49 -15.66
CA VAL A 467 -19.33 6.71 -15.56
C VAL A 467 -20.07 7.15 -14.30
N LEU A 468 -21.28 7.64 -14.50
CA LEU A 468 -22.25 7.94 -13.45
C LEU A 468 -23.11 6.69 -13.26
N LEU A 469 -22.85 5.92 -12.22
CA LEU A 469 -23.66 4.76 -11.88
C LEU A 469 -24.85 5.16 -11.03
N SER A 470 -25.95 4.48 -11.24
CA SER A 470 -27.11 4.48 -10.36
C SER A 470 -27.35 3.02 -9.99
N SER A 471 -26.82 2.59 -8.86
CA SER A 471 -27.09 1.24 -8.32
C SER A 471 -28.60 1.05 -8.03
N ASP A 472 -28.98 -0.10 -7.45
CA ASP A 472 -30.39 -0.46 -7.16
C ASP A 472 -31.15 0.58 -6.30
N PHE A 473 -30.42 1.47 -5.61
CA PHE A 473 -30.98 2.55 -4.79
C PHE A 473 -30.83 3.93 -5.45
N GLY A 474 -30.03 4.03 -6.51
CA GLY A 474 -29.67 5.23 -7.25
C GLY A 474 -28.97 6.32 -6.43
N PRO A 475 -28.55 7.43 -7.08
CA PRO A 475 -27.83 8.49 -6.41
C PRO A 475 -28.73 9.15 -5.36
N THR A 476 -28.18 9.31 -4.16
CA THR A 476 -28.88 9.97 -3.04
C THR A 476 -29.08 11.46 -3.29
N ASP A 477 -29.99 12.11 -2.56
CA ASP A 477 -30.29 13.55 -2.73
C ASP A 477 -29.04 14.44 -2.65
N ASP A 478 -28.13 14.13 -1.73
CA ASP A 478 -26.87 14.85 -1.50
C ASP A 478 -25.73 14.46 -2.46
N THR A 479 -25.99 13.55 -3.41
CA THR A 479 -24.99 13.15 -4.42
C THR A 479 -24.66 14.32 -5.33
N LEU A 480 -23.37 14.59 -5.48
CA LEU A 480 -22.84 15.61 -6.36
C LEU A 480 -21.51 15.13 -6.97
N LEU A 481 -21.40 15.22 -8.28
CA LEU A 481 -20.14 15.21 -8.99
C LEU A 481 -19.82 16.62 -9.48
N GLN A 482 -18.71 17.18 -9.05
CA GLN A 482 -18.16 18.43 -9.53
C GLN A 482 -16.85 18.16 -10.27
N ILE A 483 -16.72 18.63 -11.50
CA ILE A 483 -15.50 18.48 -12.31
C ILE A 483 -15.00 19.85 -12.68
N ASP A 484 -13.88 20.29 -12.12
CA ASP A 484 -13.35 21.62 -12.35
C ASP A 484 -11.96 21.58 -12.98
N ASN A 485 -11.64 22.62 -13.75
CA ASN A 485 -10.31 22.91 -14.27
C ASN A 485 -9.64 21.74 -15.01
N SER A 486 -10.42 20.77 -15.50
CA SER A 486 -9.90 19.50 -16.01
C SER A 486 -9.76 19.51 -17.52
N ILE A 487 -8.79 18.75 -18.03
CA ILE A 487 -8.48 18.66 -19.46
C ILE A 487 -8.74 17.22 -19.94
N PHE A 488 -9.61 17.09 -20.93
CA PHE A 488 -9.85 15.84 -21.66
C PHE A 488 -9.21 15.94 -23.04
N GLN A 489 -8.12 15.21 -23.26
CA GLN A 489 -7.32 15.32 -24.46
C GLN A 489 -7.23 13.98 -25.20
N ASN A 490 -7.46 14.01 -26.52
CA ASN A 490 -7.35 12.85 -27.42
C ASN A 490 -8.29 11.69 -27.04
N VAL A 491 -9.52 12.01 -26.61
CA VAL A 491 -10.51 11.00 -26.21
C VAL A 491 -11.11 10.31 -27.43
N SER A 492 -11.02 8.97 -27.48
CA SER A 492 -11.55 8.11 -28.57
C SER A 492 -12.25 6.86 -28.01
N GLY A 493 -12.96 6.09 -28.84
CA GLY A 493 -13.57 4.79 -28.48
C GLY A 493 -15.05 4.86 -28.08
N GLY A 494 -15.40 5.66 -27.07
CA GLY A 494 -16.76 5.78 -26.54
C GLY A 494 -17.17 7.24 -26.31
N THR A 495 -17.75 7.55 -25.15
CA THR A 495 -18.22 8.91 -24.79
C THR A 495 -17.35 9.55 -23.71
N LEU A 496 -17.60 10.82 -23.37
CA LEU A 496 -16.94 11.46 -22.23
C LEU A 496 -17.64 11.05 -20.93
N PHE A 497 -18.97 11.15 -20.91
CA PHE A 497 -19.84 10.83 -19.79
C PHE A 497 -20.81 9.72 -20.16
N PHE A 498 -20.95 8.73 -19.28
CA PHE A 498 -21.94 7.69 -19.44
C PHE A 498 -22.77 7.57 -18.16
N ALA A 499 -24.07 7.84 -18.26
CA ALA A 499 -25.00 7.70 -17.15
C ALA A 499 -25.73 6.36 -17.26
N ASN A 500 -25.45 5.45 -16.33
CA ASN A 500 -26.16 4.19 -16.19
C ASN A 500 -27.25 4.32 -15.13
N MET A 501 -28.50 4.46 -15.55
CA MET A 501 -29.68 4.71 -14.72
C MET A 501 -30.62 3.50 -14.70
N THR A 502 -30.12 2.34 -14.29
CA THR A 502 -30.93 1.11 -14.22
C THR A 502 -32.11 1.21 -13.24
N THR A 503 -32.19 2.27 -12.44
CA THR A 503 -33.26 2.58 -11.48
C THR A 503 -33.93 3.92 -11.76
N SER A 504 -35.03 4.23 -11.06
CA SER A 504 -35.84 5.43 -11.30
C SER A 504 -35.18 6.77 -10.89
N ASN A 505 -34.02 6.73 -10.23
CA ASN A 505 -33.36 7.91 -9.68
C ASN A 505 -32.41 8.53 -10.72
N SER A 506 -32.53 9.85 -10.92
CA SER A 506 -31.84 10.56 -12.00
C SER A 506 -30.56 11.23 -11.50
N TRP A 507 -29.52 11.21 -12.34
CA TRP A 507 -28.32 12.04 -12.20
C TRP A 507 -28.54 13.52 -12.59
N THR A 508 -29.75 13.88 -13.01
CA THR A 508 -30.13 15.26 -13.35
C THR A 508 -29.83 16.21 -12.19
N GLY A 509 -29.09 17.29 -12.49
CA GLY A 509 -28.74 18.32 -11.51
C GLY A 509 -27.68 17.91 -10.49
N LYS A 510 -27.18 16.67 -10.56
CA LYS A 510 -26.18 16.10 -9.64
C LYS A 510 -24.78 16.04 -10.23
N PHE A 511 -24.60 16.45 -11.49
CA PHE A 511 -23.28 16.63 -12.08
C PHE A 511 -23.09 18.06 -12.58
N SER A 512 -21.96 18.65 -12.22
CA SER A 512 -21.61 20.02 -12.57
C SER A 512 -20.10 20.23 -12.68
N GLY A 513 -19.66 21.44 -13.02
CA GLY A 513 -18.26 21.78 -13.09
C GLY A 513 -17.96 23.09 -13.80
N GLU A 514 -16.71 23.55 -13.75
CA GLU A 514 -16.29 24.84 -14.29
C GLU A 514 -14.91 24.76 -14.96
N ASN A 515 -14.67 25.60 -15.98
CA ASN A 515 -13.36 25.76 -16.63
C ASN A 515 -12.74 24.47 -17.22
N ASN A 516 -13.57 23.50 -17.64
CA ASN A 516 -13.10 22.27 -18.28
C ASN A 516 -12.76 22.48 -19.76
N ARG A 517 -11.73 21.77 -20.24
CA ARG A 517 -11.27 21.85 -21.64
C ARG A 517 -11.35 20.48 -22.30
N VAL A 518 -12.00 20.41 -23.47
CA VAL A 518 -12.01 19.20 -24.33
C VAL A 518 -11.21 19.49 -25.58
N VAL A 519 -10.12 18.74 -25.78
CA VAL A 519 -9.17 18.95 -26.87
C VAL A 519 -9.08 17.68 -27.71
N ASN A 520 -9.36 17.81 -29.01
CA ASN A 520 -9.28 16.70 -29.99
C ASN A 520 -10.13 15.48 -29.56
N LEU A 521 -11.45 15.67 -29.53
CA LEU A 521 -12.42 14.59 -29.33
C LEU A 521 -12.56 13.80 -30.63
N GLN A 522 -12.19 12.52 -30.61
CA GLN A 522 -12.07 11.66 -31.79
C GLN A 522 -13.16 10.59 -31.86
N THR A 523 -14.24 10.76 -31.10
CA THR A 523 -15.40 9.87 -31.12
C THR A 523 -16.53 10.46 -31.96
N GLY A 524 -17.27 9.58 -32.64
CA GLY A 524 -18.55 9.92 -33.28
C GLY A 524 -19.76 9.76 -32.35
N LYS A 525 -19.54 9.39 -31.08
CA LYS A 525 -20.60 9.25 -30.05
C LYS A 525 -20.92 10.62 -29.42
N PRO A 526 -22.15 10.80 -28.87
CA PRO A 526 -22.48 11.94 -28.02
C PRO A 526 -21.51 12.12 -26.85
N LEU A 527 -21.37 13.33 -26.30
CA LEU A 527 -20.56 13.60 -25.09
C LEU A 527 -21.14 12.97 -23.82
N LEU A 528 -22.46 12.81 -23.76
CA LEU A 528 -23.18 12.12 -22.71
C LEU A 528 -24.06 11.04 -23.36
N VAL A 529 -23.91 9.80 -22.91
CA VAL A 529 -24.82 8.70 -23.23
C VAL A 529 -25.56 8.32 -21.96
N VAL A 530 -26.85 8.03 -22.09
CA VAL A 530 -27.73 7.66 -20.97
C VAL A 530 -28.39 6.32 -21.26
N GLU A 531 -28.29 5.37 -20.33
CA GLU A 531 -28.87 4.04 -20.44
C GLU A 531 -29.65 3.65 -19.17
N PRO A 532 -30.94 3.27 -19.26
CA PRO A 532 -31.80 3.35 -20.45
C PRO A 532 -32.01 4.82 -20.85
N ALA A 533 -32.44 5.05 -22.10
CA ALA A 533 -32.62 6.40 -22.63
C ALA A 533 -33.61 7.21 -21.79
N ALA A 534 -33.10 8.26 -21.13
CA ALA A 534 -33.85 9.16 -20.29
C ALA A 534 -33.16 10.53 -20.23
N ALA A 535 -33.90 11.54 -19.76
CA ALA A 535 -33.36 12.89 -19.64
C ALA A 535 -32.37 12.97 -18.46
N VAL A 536 -31.13 13.35 -18.75
CA VAL A 536 -30.09 13.64 -17.77
C VAL A 536 -29.48 14.99 -18.12
N PHE A 537 -29.63 15.94 -17.20
CA PHE A 537 -29.10 17.29 -17.35
C PHE A 537 -27.97 17.53 -16.35
N GLY A 538 -26.90 18.17 -16.80
CA GLY A 538 -25.89 18.69 -15.88
C GLY A 538 -25.04 19.73 -16.55
N ARG A 539 -24.21 20.35 -15.72
CA ARG A 539 -23.79 21.74 -15.94
C ARG A 539 -22.27 21.85 -15.88
N LEU A 540 -21.57 21.83 -17.01
CA LEU A 540 -20.18 22.32 -17.01
C LEU A 540 -20.15 23.74 -17.58
N ALA A 541 -19.80 24.72 -16.75
CA ALA A 541 -19.66 26.11 -17.15
C ALA A 541 -18.49 26.28 -18.13
N PRO A 542 -18.63 27.13 -19.15
CA PRO A 542 -17.57 27.43 -20.09
C PRO A 542 -16.39 28.11 -19.38
N VAL A 543 -15.20 28.04 -20.00
CA VAL A 543 -13.99 28.69 -19.49
C VAL A 543 -14.19 30.20 -19.48
N ALA A 544 -13.81 30.89 -18.41
CA ALA A 544 -13.89 32.37 -18.28
C ALA A 544 -12.95 33.16 -19.23
N GLU A 545 -12.38 32.51 -20.25
CA GLU A 545 -11.63 33.16 -21.31
C GLU A 545 -12.58 33.67 -22.41
N PRO A 546 -12.24 34.73 -23.16
CA PRO A 546 -13.04 35.19 -24.29
C PRO A 546 -13.31 33.99 -25.21
N ALA A 547 -14.59 33.71 -25.45
CA ALA A 547 -14.96 32.50 -26.16
C ALA A 547 -14.25 32.46 -27.52
N PRO A 548 -13.70 31.30 -27.90
CA PRO A 548 -13.12 31.15 -29.22
C PRO A 548 -14.26 31.24 -30.23
N THR A 549 -14.50 32.44 -30.75
CA THR A 549 -15.41 32.63 -31.89
C THR A 549 -14.83 31.95 -33.13
N SER A 550 -13.56 31.54 -33.13
CA SER A 550 -12.95 30.78 -34.21
C SER A 550 -12.67 29.33 -33.78
N LEU A 551 -13.34 28.38 -34.44
CA LEU A 551 -13.30 26.94 -34.18
C LEU A 551 -12.57 26.21 -35.32
N PRO A 552 -11.58 25.34 -35.06
CA PRO A 552 -11.02 24.51 -36.11
C PRO A 552 -12.03 23.46 -36.59
N ALA A 553 -12.22 23.37 -37.90
CA ALA A 553 -12.98 22.32 -38.57
C ALA A 553 -12.35 20.97 -38.24
N ALA A 554 -13.17 20.06 -37.72
CA ALA A 554 -12.82 18.67 -37.44
C ALA A 554 -14.09 17.81 -37.55
N PRO A 555 -13.98 16.48 -37.74
CA PRO A 555 -15.12 15.56 -37.73
C PRO A 555 -16.05 15.77 -36.55
N THR A 556 -15.47 16.10 -35.39
CA THR A 556 -16.19 16.45 -34.17
C THR A 556 -15.73 17.82 -33.68
N MET A 557 -16.64 18.78 -33.63
CA MET A 557 -16.40 20.10 -33.05
C MET A 557 -17.05 20.23 -31.67
N VAL A 558 -16.32 20.79 -30.72
CA VAL A 558 -16.85 21.08 -29.37
C VAL A 558 -16.95 22.59 -29.20
N ILE A 559 -18.13 23.05 -28.82
CA ILE A 559 -18.53 24.45 -28.75
C ILE A 559 -18.88 24.77 -27.31
N SER A 560 -17.94 25.35 -26.60
CA SER A 560 -18.07 25.64 -25.17
C SER A 560 -18.53 27.08 -24.92
N SER A 561 -19.76 27.45 -25.31
CA SER A 561 -20.33 28.77 -24.98
C SER A 561 -21.74 29.02 -25.53
N ASN A 562 -22.41 30.07 -25.05
CA ASN A 562 -23.73 30.56 -25.47
C ASN A 562 -23.74 31.46 -26.73
N TYR A 563 -22.66 31.52 -27.53
CA TYR A 563 -22.66 32.38 -28.72
C TYR A 563 -23.52 31.75 -29.80
N ASN A 564 -24.28 32.59 -30.50
CA ASN A 564 -25.14 32.18 -31.61
C ASN A 564 -24.38 32.14 -32.95
N ALA A 565 -23.09 32.47 -32.95
CA ALA A 565 -22.25 32.55 -34.15
C ALA A 565 -20.79 32.19 -33.87
N TYR A 566 -20.20 31.37 -34.75
CA TYR A 566 -18.80 30.97 -34.72
C TYR A 566 -18.23 30.97 -36.14
N GLU A 567 -17.00 31.45 -36.29
CA GLU A 567 -16.14 31.23 -37.43
C GLU A 567 -15.54 29.82 -37.39
N VAL A 568 -15.57 29.11 -38.51
CA VAL A 568 -14.94 27.79 -38.66
C VAL A 568 -13.66 27.95 -39.49
N LEU A 569 -12.55 27.48 -38.95
CA LEU A 569 -11.20 27.54 -39.52
C LEU A 569 -10.80 26.16 -40.08
N GLY A 570 -10.30 26.08 -41.30
CA GLY A 570 -9.84 24.81 -41.90
C GLY A 570 -10.92 24.08 -42.71
N THR A 571 -10.50 23.01 -43.40
CA THR A 571 -11.28 22.40 -44.50
C THR A 571 -11.80 20.99 -44.19
N ALA A 572 -11.83 20.60 -42.92
CA ALA A 572 -12.29 19.26 -42.56
C ALA A 572 -13.82 19.15 -42.65
N ASP A 573 -14.29 17.94 -42.93
CA ASP A 573 -15.70 17.61 -42.84
C ASP A 573 -16.12 17.55 -41.38
N VAL A 574 -17.25 18.17 -41.05
CA VAL A 574 -17.87 18.19 -39.72
C VAL A 574 -19.08 17.27 -39.75
N SER A 575 -19.11 16.28 -38.87
CA SER A 575 -20.22 15.34 -38.73
C SER A 575 -20.82 15.32 -37.32
N ALA A 576 -20.15 15.91 -36.33
CA ALA A 576 -20.69 16.03 -34.98
C ALA A 576 -20.40 17.42 -34.38
N ILE A 577 -21.40 17.96 -33.68
CA ILE A 577 -21.26 19.19 -32.91
C ILE A 577 -21.73 18.95 -31.49
N HIS A 578 -20.88 19.28 -30.54
CA HIS A 578 -21.21 19.25 -29.12
C HIS A 578 -21.25 20.65 -28.57
N TRP A 579 -22.26 20.97 -27.76
CA TRP A 579 -22.54 22.32 -27.29
C TRP A 579 -22.76 22.38 -25.78
N TRP A 580 -22.34 23.49 -25.19
CA TRP A 580 -22.39 23.76 -23.74
C TRP A 580 -22.89 25.20 -23.52
N THR A 581 -23.78 25.42 -22.55
CA THR A 581 -24.35 26.75 -22.24
C THR A 581 -23.65 27.43 -21.04
N GLU A 582 -23.67 28.77 -21.01
CA GLU A 582 -22.96 29.61 -20.03
C GLU A 582 -23.69 29.81 -18.69
N ASP A 583 -25.03 29.82 -18.69
CA ASP A 583 -25.81 30.38 -17.59
C ASP A 583 -26.26 29.36 -16.53
N GLY A 584 -26.21 28.06 -16.83
CA GLY A 584 -26.59 27.02 -15.89
C GLY A 584 -27.99 27.15 -15.29
N LEU A 585 -28.88 27.88 -15.97
CA LEU A 585 -30.30 28.04 -15.64
C LEU A 585 -31.22 27.51 -16.73
N SER A 586 -30.70 26.73 -17.69
CA SER A 586 -31.54 26.08 -18.67
C SER A 586 -32.00 24.71 -18.15
N ASP A 587 -33.17 24.75 -17.53
CA ASP A 587 -34.10 23.65 -17.34
C ASP A 587 -34.22 22.78 -18.62
N SER A 588 -34.87 21.63 -18.47
CA SER A 588 -35.17 20.55 -19.42
C SER A 588 -35.76 20.89 -20.81
N LEU A 589 -35.70 22.14 -21.28
CA LEU A 589 -36.38 22.70 -22.46
C LEU A 589 -35.46 23.39 -23.49
N PHE A 590 -34.13 23.37 -23.37
CA PHE A 590 -33.31 24.20 -24.25
C PHE A 590 -33.03 23.58 -25.62
N SER A 591 -33.86 23.94 -26.60
CA SER A 591 -33.49 23.96 -28.02
C SER A 591 -32.70 25.22 -28.31
N GLY A 592 -31.51 25.10 -28.93
CA GLY A 592 -30.62 26.23 -29.22
C GLY A 592 -30.33 26.35 -30.71
N ALA A 593 -29.91 27.53 -31.17
CA ALA A 593 -29.48 27.71 -32.55
C ALA A 593 -28.09 28.36 -32.61
N MET A 594 -27.23 27.84 -33.48
CA MET A 594 -25.93 28.41 -33.77
C MET A 594 -25.78 28.69 -35.27
N THR A 595 -24.91 29.62 -35.60
CA THR A 595 -24.48 29.91 -36.97
C THR A 595 -23.00 29.60 -37.08
N LEU A 596 -22.63 28.77 -38.05
CA LEU A 596 -21.24 28.45 -38.37
C LEU A 596 -20.86 29.16 -39.67
N THR A 597 -19.91 30.08 -39.60
CA THR A 597 -19.41 30.87 -40.74
C THR A 597 -18.06 30.33 -41.18
N ALA A 598 -17.95 29.88 -42.42
CA ALA A 598 -16.71 29.36 -42.98
C ALA A 598 -15.69 30.48 -43.25
N THR A 599 -14.52 30.47 -42.61
CA THR A 599 -13.40 31.33 -43.05
C THR A 599 -12.70 30.74 -44.27
N VAL A 600 -12.69 29.42 -44.38
CA VAL A 600 -12.32 28.63 -45.55
C VAL A 600 -13.37 27.53 -45.74
N PRO A 601 -13.52 26.95 -46.94
CA PRO A 601 -14.61 26.01 -47.21
C PRO A 601 -14.54 24.76 -46.32
N PHE A 602 -15.66 24.38 -45.70
CA PHE A 602 -15.83 23.11 -44.97
C PHE A 602 -17.13 22.43 -45.41
N ALA A 603 -17.41 21.21 -44.94
CA ALA A 603 -18.69 20.57 -45.19
C ALA A 603 -19.32 20.04 -43.91
N LEU A 604 -20.63 20.17 -43.79
CA LEU A 604 -21.41 19.35 -42.88
C LEU A 604 -21.74 18.02 -43.58
N VAL A 605 -21.61 16.91 -42.86
CA VAL A 605 -21.92 15.58 -43.38
C VAL A 605 -22.98 14.97 -42.48
N SER A 606 -23.99 14.31 -43.05
CA SER A 606 -24.96 13.59 -42.22
C SER A 606 -24.28 12.39 -41.58
N GLY A 607 -24.37 12.31 -40.26
CA GLY A 607 -23.55 11.42 -39.43
C GLY A 607 -23.43 12.00 -38.02
N GLY A 608 -22.88 11.23 -37.08
CA GLY A 608 -22.76 11.67 -35.68
C GLY A 608 -24.11 12.09 -35.09
N ASN A 609 -24.25 13.39 -34.79
CA ASN A 609 -25.48 14.01 -34.31
C ASN A 609 -25.99 15.16 -35.20
N ILE A 610 -25.60 15.22 -36.48
CA ILE A 610 -26.05 16.26 -37.43
C ILE A 610 -27.01 15.66 -38.47
N ARG A 611 -28.18 16.29 -38.60
CA ARG A 611 -29.20 16.01 -39.61
C ARG A 611 -29.29 17.18 -40.58
N LEU A 612 -29.01 16.90 -41.85
CA LEU A 612 -29.04 17.92 -42.90
C LEU A 612 -30.44 18.09 -43.49
N ALA A 613 -30.71 19.29 -43.99
CA ALA A 613 -31.99 19.63 -44.61
C ALA A 613 -32.27 18.69 -45.81
N GLY A 614 -33.51 18.24 -45.94
CA GLY A 614 -33.91 17.30 -47.00
C GLY A 614 -33.25 15.90 -46.91
N GLY A 615 -32.59 15.57 -45.80
CA GLY A 615 -31.90 14.29 -45.63
C GLY A 615 -30.62 14.16 -46.46
N ALA A 616 -30.02 15.28 -46.86
CA ALA A 616 -28.78 15.28 -47.64
C ALA A 616 -27.66 14.50 -46.92
N ALA A 617 -26.81 13.82 -47.69
CA ALA A 617 -25.63 13.15 -47.14
C ALA A 617 -24.51 14.15 -46.80
N ARG A 618 -24.46 15.29 -47.48
CA ARG A 618 -23.42 16.32 -47.35
C ARG A 618 -23.95 17.69 -47.74
N ARG A 619 -23.45 18.72 -47.06
CA ARG A 619 -23.72 20.13 -47.29
C ARG A 619 -22.40 20.92 -47.22
N ASP A 620 -21.91 21.38 -48.37
CA ASP A 620 -20.68 22.20 -48.43
C ASP A 620 -20.95 23.68 -48.09
N VAL A 621 -20.18 24.25 -47.18
CA VAL A 621 -20.22 25.66 -46.80
C VAL A 621 -19.00 26.35 -47.40
N ALA A 622 -19.22 27.16 -48.44
CA ALA A 622 -18.15 27.91 -49.10
C ALA A 622 -17.55 28.97 -48.16
N ALA A 623 -16.30 29.41 -48.42
CA ALA A 623 -15.68 30.51 -47.67
C ALA A 623 -16.57 31.77 -47.67
N GLY A 624 -16.74 32.39 -46.52
CA GLY A 624 -17.68 33.50 -46.27
C GLY A 624 -19.15 33.06 -46.13
N GLY A 625 -19.48 31.81 -46.45
CA GLY A 625 -20.80 31.24 -46.29
C GLY A 625 -21.10 30.87 -44.85
N SER A 626 -22.39 30.82 -44.48
CA SER A 626 -22.83 30.43 -43.15
C SER A 626 -23.91 29.36 -43.20
N VAL A 627 -23.95 28.50 -42.19
CA VAL A 627 -25.01 27.52 -41.99
C VAL A 627 -25.58 27.68 -40.58
N ARG A 628 -26.91 27.64 -40.47
CA ARG A 628 -27.62 27.72 -39.19
C ARG A 628 -28.04 26.33 -38.78
N LEU A 629 -27.66 25.94 -37.57
CA LEU A 629 -27.99 24.66 -36.97
C LEU A 629 -28.82 24.89 -35.74
N THR A 630 -29.86 24.08 -35.56
CA THR A 630 -30.74 24.10 -34.39
C THR A 630 -30.65 22.76 -33.66
N TYR A 631 -30.40 22.77 -32.37
CA TYR A 631 -30.41 21.56 -31.55
C TYR A 631 -31.79 21.34 -30.96
N ASP A 632 -32.31 20.13 -31.13
CA ASP A 632 -33.50 19.68 -30.43
C ASP A 632 -33.07 18.69 -29.34
N SER A 633 -33.16 19.13 -28.08
CA SER A 633 -32.79 18.33 -26.92
C SER A 633 -33.67 17.10 -26.71
N ALA A 634 -34.92 17.10 -27.22
CA ALA A 634 -35.80 15.94 -27.15
C ALA A 634 -35.41 14.86 -28.17
N GLN A 635 -34.73 15.25 -29.25
CA GLN A 635 -34.34 14.37 -30.34
C GLN A 635 -32.86 14.00 -30.33
N GLY A 636 -32.03 14.77 -29.62
CA GLY A 636 -30.60 14.49 -29.43
C GLY A 636 -29.71 14.78 -30.64
N PHE A 637 -30.19 15.56 -31.63
CA PHE A 637 -29.43 15.92 -32.83
C PHE A 637 -29.57 17.40 -33.20
N TRP A 638 -28.59 17.91 -33.95
CA TRP A 638 -28.64 19.19 -34.66
C TRP A 638 -29.34 19.02 -36.00
N SER A 639 -30.27 19.91 -36.32
CA SER A 639 -30.88 20.01 -37.64
C SER A 639 -30.39 21.28 -38.34
N GLU A 640 -30.03 21.14 -39.61
CA GLU A 640 -29.89 22.30 -40.50
C GLU A 640 -31.28 22.89 -40.74
N GLY A 641 -31.43 24.18 -40.41
CA GLY A 641 -32.67 24.95 -40.53
C GLY A 641 -32.85 25.62 -41.89
#